data_AF-A0A820J1E7-F1
#
_entry.id   AF-A0A820J1E7-F1
#
_cell.length_a   1.000
_cell.length_b   1.000
_cell.length_c   1.000
_cell.angle_alpha   90.00
_cell.angle_beta   90.00
_cell.angle_gamma   90.00
#
_symmetry.space_group_name_H-M   'P 1'
#
loop_
_entity.id
_entity.type
_entity.pdbx_description
1 polymer ?
#
loop_
_entity_poly.entity_id
_entity_poly.type
_entity_poly.pdbx_seq_one_letter_code
_entity_poly.pdbx_strand_id
1 'polypeptide(L)'
;MNSNDRYELSTLPDNALSLKGDEFYKFIQSVVGEPLHDILKIQLIDSTQSFLDTKDIFEIFKYDSPDLFEIKAKSCFKINGEYVIKAGIKNSLTYLMKLLKTKQQKLINNNKNTHRQISYELLNKNPVLRSLIDWYEENENTNPNNNSNVKQSFLSSFIDNITNNLSREKRNYQYSESVKRFALLLYILGGKLTYELLRINLVGALPSLVTLNRLILNSNNIMNEGEFQFDTLKQYLNSNNVQFGFVSEDCTGVIRKIQYDVRTNSFIGFSTPLDNGIPISQHYKTDSFETLKTWFSSIKKAPLLNIHMFQPLPSNRASLPNPFLLSAYGVENTFTANDILRRWLFIYEGCIKKQIRIIGFSSGKISFFKMHFRVFCFSIDADGKYMRAMRLVSGFFASLPNFKLHQHPNAFKINLTSEWPWFYLRQEQLFLFLQDATHLATKWRNRLLSSTAQLCIGEQIITIEHLQDIIDNDQYTKLDHNLIRTDLNPKDRQNYRSCERLASDDVLNLLKMNTNTQGTFVYLQLLQLIIIAYIEPTTPLKTRLKSAWITVFVCRLWLAWLKKKIFKNQSSTSINKDTHFITRTAYLSVELNAHNLLYLILLVQQQQLPKESLHIFLFNSQSCEGMFRNARSLSGAYSTIVNFTTHDFLRRVAKLSLLNQIKCDELTNQSGEHISFPIHHKRKADNALPVIQELDDVDYLDIEQVILESYEASIELIENLGIATSLKKHQIYKLEKLSKFMFNELNSKSRVSDSLTGTINIDDDMSSESDDNEYENNNGEDNDYNNSSDEDEDAASDNEENVERIQSVKTIFSGTRIKDKINPDLANSYFRVKINDTTKFLHKQSAVWLLTDKNDRLSTDRLSRVMEGS
;
A
#
# COMPACT_ATOMS: atom_id res chain seq x y z
N MET A 1 -9.53 48.45 71.30
CA MET A 1 -8.17 48.02 70.93
C MET A 1 -8.28 47.17 69.68
N ASN A 2 -7.60 47.62 68.62
CA ASN A 2 -7.62 47.04 67.27
C ASN A 2 -6.97 45.64 67.23
N SER A 3 -7.58 44.71 66.48
CA SER A 3 -6.88 43.60 65.82
C SER A 3 -7.81 42.96 64.78
N ASN A 4 -8.04 43.68 63.69
CA ASN A 4 -8.57 43.09 62.45
C ASN A 4 -7.38 42.84 61.51
N ASP A 5 -6.33 42.20 62.03
CA ASP A 5 -5.21 41.74 61.21
C ASP A 5 -5.69 40.50 60.46
N ARG A 6 -5.89 40.67 59.15
CA ARG A 6 -6.13 39.54 58.24
C ARG A 6 -4.87 38.69 58.24
N TYR A 7 -4.93 37.49 58.82
CA TYR A 7 -3.82 36.53 58.81
C TYR A 7 -3.37 36.23 57.36
N GLU A 8 -2.20 36.70 56.97
CA GLU A 8 -1.56 36.34 55.69
C GLU A 8 -0.93 34.95 55.77
N LEU A 9 -0.66 34.29 54.64
CA LEU A 9 -0.04 32.95 54.60
C LEU A 9 1.30 32.86 55.36
N SER A 10 2.01 33.99 55.48
CA SER A 10 3.25 34.19 56.24
C SER A 10 3.09 34.10 57.75
N THR A 11 1.86 34.20 58.27
CA THR A 11 1.55 34.17 59.71
C THR A 11 1.31 32.75 60.24
N LEU A 12 1.18 31.76 59.36
CA LEU A 12 1.07 30.36 59.76
C LEU A 12 2.46 29.79 60.12
N PRO A 13 2.63 29.13 61.28
CA PRO A 13 3.91 28.53 61.65
C PRO A 13 4.35 27.48 60.62
N ASP A 14 5.66 27.30 60.45
CA ASP A 14 6.20 26.44 59.38
C ASP A 14 5.77 24.97 59.53
N ASN A 15 5.58 24.52 60.77
CA ASN A 15 5.07 23.20 61.11
C ASN A 15 3.53 23.10 61.13
N ALA A 16 2.78 24.13 60.67
CA ALA A 16 1.32 24.17 60.78
C ALA A 16 0.60 22.92 60.23
N LEU A 17 1.16 22.27 59.19
CA LEU A 17 0.57 21.05 58.61
C LEU A 17 0.89 19.76 59.35
N SER A 18 1.87 19.77 60.27
CA SER A 18 2.29 18.61 61.05
C SER A 18 1.90 18.67 62.53
N LEU A 19 1.14 19.71 62.95
CA LEU A 19 0.65 19.85 64.32
C LEU A 19 -0.32 18.72 64.71
N LYS A 20 -0.16 18.21 65.93
CA LYS A 20 -1.00 17.15 66.53
C LYS A 20 -1.22 17.39 68.02
N GLY A 21 -2.27 16.80 68.58
CA GLY A 21 -2.61 16.85 70.01
C GLY A 21 -2.72 18.28 70.54
N ASP A 22 -2.14 18.52 71.72
CA ASP A 22 -2.24 19.81 72.41
C ASP A 22 -1.62 20.98 71.62
N GLU A 23 -0.61 20.72 70.80
CA GLU A 23 -0.01 21.76 69.94
C GLU A 23 -0.99 22.22 68.86
N PHE A 24 -1.75 21.28 68.28
CA PHE A 24 -2.81 21.60 67.34
C PHE A 24 -3.92 22.41 68.02
N TYR A 25 -4.36 22.01 69.20
CA TYR A 25 -5.42 22.73 69.93
C TYR A 25 -5.01 24.16 70.33
N LYS A 26 -3.77 24.34 70.81
CA LYS A 26 -3.23 25.68 71.11
C LYS A 26 -3.17 26.56 69.86
N PHE A 27 -2.81 25.98 68.72
CA PHE A 27 -2.80 26.68 67.44
C PHE A 27 -4.21 27.07 66.97
N ILE A 28 -5.19 26.18 67.07
CA ILE A 28 -6.59 26.52 66.75
C ILE A 28 -7.09 27.64 67.67
N GLN A 29 -6.85 27.53 68.98
CA GLN A 29 -7.31 28.52 69.94
C GLN A 29 -6.70 29.92 69.67
N SER A 30 -5.43 29.99 69.28
CA SER A 30 -4.77 31.27 69.00
C SER A 30 -5.21 31.90 67.68
N VAL A 31 -5.53 31.11 66.65
CA VAL A 31 -5.84 31.61 65.31
C VAL A 31 -7.32 31.89 65.10
N VAL A 32 -8.21 31.02 65.60
CA VAL A 32 -9.65 31.10 65.35
C VAL A 32 -10.51 31.23 66.62
N GLY A 33 -9.88 31.23 67.79
CA GLY A 33 -10.52 31.48 69.09
C GLY A 33 -11.07 30.23 69.78
N GLU A 34 -11.38 30.40 71.07
CA GLU A 34 -11.87 29.35 71.99
C GLU A 34 -13.11 28.58 71.49
N PRO A 35 -14.13 29.22 70.86
CA PRO A 35 -15.34 28.48 70.44
C PRO A 35 -15.07 27.37 69.41
N LEU A 36 -14.10 27.55 68.50
CA LEU A 36 -13.73 26.54 67.51
C LEU A 36 -12.78 25.49 68.10
N HIS A 37 -11.92 25.89 69.03
CA HIS A 37 -11.12 24.95 69.81
C HIS A 37 -12.02 23.91 70.51
N ASP A 38 -13.05 24.36 71.21
CA ASP A 38 -13.94 23.47 71.96
C ASP A 38 -14.72 22.52 71.03
N ILE A 39 -15.18 23.03 69.87
CA ILE A 39 -15.86 22.23 68.84
C ILE A 39 -14.97 21.12 68.27
N LEU A 40 -13.69 21.41 68.01
CA LEU A 40 -12.76 20.41 67.48
C LEU A 40 -12.32 19.41 68.55
N LYS A 41 -12.15 19.88 69.79
CA LYS A 41 -11.74 19.04 70.92
C LYS A 41 -12.80 18.01 71.30
N ILE A 42 -14.08 18.39 71.32
CA ILE A 42 -15.17 17.45 71.61
C ILE A 42 -15.36 16.40 70.49
N GLN A 43 -14.96 16.73 69.26
CA GLN A 43 -14.97 15.80 68.11
C GLN A 43 -13.71 14.95 67.99
N LEU A 44 -12.73 15.12 68.90
CA LEU A 44 -11.43 14.46 68.85
C LEU A 44 -10.68 14.72 67.52
N ILE A 45 -10.93 15.87 66.89
CA ILE A 45 -10.15 16.32 65.74
C ILE A 45 -8.88 16.94 66.32
N ASP A 46 -7.81 16.18 66.34
CA ASP A 46 -6.59 16.48 67.11
C ASP A 46 -5.36 16.77 66.23
N SER A 47 -5.53 16.83 64.91
CA SER A 47 -4.44 17.11 63.98
C SER A 47 -4.87 17.94 62.78
N THR A 48 -3.92 18.68 62.20
CA THR A 48 -4.19 19.49 61.00
C THR A 48 -4.69 18.66 59.82
N GLN A 49 -4.23 17.40 59.69
CA GLN A 49 -4.70 16.52 58.62
C GLN A 49 -6.14 16.06 58.85
N SER A 50 -6.48 15.60 60.07
CA SER A 50 -7.86 15.24 60.42
C SER A 50 -8.85 16.40 60.25
N PHE A 51 -8.38 17.62 60.55
CA PHE A 51 -9.14 18.85 60.36
C PHE A 51 -9.41 19.17 58.89
N LEU A 52 -8.44 18.97 58.00
CA LEU A 52 -8.60 19.20 56.55
C LEU A 52 -9.47 18.14 55.86
N ASP A 53 -9.48 16.91 56.39
CA ASP A 53 -10.23 15.77 55.84
C ASP A 53 -11.69 15.74 56.31
N THR A 54 -12.03 16.46 57.37
CA THR A 54 -13.39 16.54 57.90
C THR A 54 -14.27 17.40 56.98
N LYS A 55 -15.36 16.81 56.46
CA LYS A 55 -16.26 17.47 55.48
C LYS A 55 -17.13 18.56 56.09
N ASP A 56 -17.71 18.32 57.26
CA ASP A 56 -18.53 19.29 57.99
C ASP A 56 -18.30 19.20 59.49
N ILE A 57 -17.53 20.15 60.03
CA ILE A 57 -17.17 20.23 61.45
C ILE A 57 -18.37 20.61 62.33
N PHE A 58 -19.42 21.18 61.76
CA PHE A 58 -20.58 21.64 62.54
C PHE A 58 -21.73 20.64 62.57
N GLU A 59 -21.60 19.50 61.91
CA GLU A 59 -22.60 18.43 61.91
C GLU A 59 -22.93 17.94 63.32
N ILE A 60 -21.97 17.99 64.24
CA ILE A 60 -22.16 17.61 65.64
C ILE A 60 -23.29 18.38 66.34
N PHE A 61 -23.64 19.59 65.88
CA PHE A 61 -24.72 20.37 66.48
C PHE A 61 -26.13 19.85 66.17
N LYS A 62 -26.28 18.88 65.26
CA LYS A 62 -27.55 18.17 65.03
C LYS A 62 -27.93 17.22 66.16
N TYR A 63 -26.98 16.81 67.00
CA TYR A 63 -27.22 15.90 68.12
C TYR A 63 -27.62 16.68 69.38
N ASP A 64 -28.52 16.10 70.18
CA ASP A 64 -28.95 16.67 71.44
C ASP A 64 -28.21 15.97 72.59
N SER A 65 -27.15 16.62 73.08
CA SER A 65 -26.29 16.10 74.15
C SER A 65 -26.02 17.20 75.18
N PRO A 66 -26.03 16.89 76.49
CA PRO A 66 -25.67 17.83 77.56
C PRO A 66 -24.32 18.50 77.33
N ASP A 67 -23.34 17.73 76.83
CA ASP A 67 -21.96 18.18 76.60
C ASP A 67 -21.85 19.23 75.50
N LEU A 68 -22.89 19.36 74.65
CA LEU A 68 -22.94 20.32 73.54
C LEU A 68 -23.67 21.61 73.91
N PHE A 69 -24.39 21.68 75.04
CA PHE A 69 -25.20 22.87 75.36
C PHE A 69 -24.35 24.12 75.59
N GLU A 70 -23.23 24.00 76.29
CA GLU A 70 -22.32 25.12 76.54
C GLU A 70 -21.67 25.60 75.24
N ILE A 71 -21.22 24.67 74.39
CA ILE A 71 -20.60 24.97 73.09
C ILE A 71 -21.62 25.58 72.12
N LYS A 72 -22.87 25.09 72.09
CA LYS A 72 -23.96 25.68 71.29
C LYS A 72 -24.30 27.10 71.75
N ALA A 73 -24.29 27.38 73.05
CA ALA A 73 -24.53 28.73 73.58
C ALA A 73 -23.41 29.72 73.18
N LYS A 74 -22.15 29.27 73.16
CA LYS A 74 -21.00 30.09 72.72
C LYS A 74 -20.98 30.30 71.19
N SER A 75 -21.35 29.27 70.42
CA SER A 75 -21.09 29.22 68.97
C SER A 75 -22.29 29.49 68.06
N CYS A 76 -23.53 29.46 68.57
CA CYS A 76 -24.75 29.59 67.78
C CYS A 76 -25.70 30.69 68.32
N PHE A 77 -26.64 31.13 67.47
CA PHE A 77 -27.86 31.82 67.85
C PHE A 77 -29.01 30.81 67.93
N LYS A 78 -29.91 30.95 68.90
CA LYS A 78 -31.14 30.15 68.95
C LYS A 78 -32.28 30.95 68.31
N ILE A 79 -32.74 30.51 67.14
CA ILE A 79 -33.81 31.17 66.38
C ILE A 79 -34.89 30.13 66.11
N ASN A 80 -36.12 30.38 66.57
CA ASN A 80 -37.28 29.48 66.40
C ASN A 80 -37.04 28.02 66.85
N GLY A 81 -36.23 27.81 67.90
CA GLY A 81 -35.92 26.48 68.43
C GLY A 81 -34.70 25.80 67.77
N GLU A 82 -34.21 26.32 66.65
CA GLU A 82 -33.03 25.80 65.95
C GLU A 82 -31.76 26.61 66.28
N TYR A 83 -30.61 25.92 66.28
CA TYR A 83 -29.30 26.53 66.51
C TYR A 83 -28.63 26.89 65.18
N VAL A 84 -28.44 28.20 64.94
CA VAL A 84 -27.77 28.74 63.75
C VAL A 84 -26.38 29.21 64.13
N ILE A 85 -25.34 28.65 63.52
CA ILE A 85 -23.93 28.99 63.83
C ILE A 85 -23.63 30.46 63.52
N LYS A 86 -22.93 31.15 64.42
CA LYS A 86 -22.53 32.55 64.22
C LYS A 86 -21.64 32.66 62.97
N ALA A 87 -22.01 33.57 62.06
CA ALA A 87 -21.33 33.70 60.77
C ALA A 87 -19.82 33.98 60.90
N GLY A 88 -19.40 34.71 61.93
CA GLY A 88 -17.97 34.96 62.21
C GLY A 88 -17.16 33.69 62.46
N ILE A 89 -17.73 32.73 63.21
CA ILE A 89 -17.09 31.44 63.50
C ILE A 89 -16.97 30.61 62.22
N LYS A 90 -18.05 30.55 61.43
CA LYS A 90 -18.06 29.83 60.15
C LYS A 90 -17.05 30.41 59.15
N ASN A 91 -16.94 31.74 59.08
CA ASN A 91 -16.01 32.42 58.19
C ASN A 91 -14.55 32.24 58.62
N SER A 92 -14.24 32.33 59.92
CA SER A 92 -12.89 32.11 60.45
C SER A 92 -12.41 30.67 60.19
N LEU A 93 -13.28 29.68 60.39
CA LEU A 93 -12.99 28.28 60.07
C LEU A 93 -12.69 28.10 58.57
N THR A 94 -13.58 28.61 57.71
CA THR A 94 -13.45 28.49 56.25
C THR A 94 -12.16 29.16 55.75
N TYR A 95 -11.81 30.31 56.33
CA TYR A 95 -10.60 31.03 56.00
C TYR A 95 -9.33 30.27 56.42
N LEU A 96 -9.29 29.73 57.64
CA LEU A 96 -8.17 28.91 58.11
C LEU A 96 -7.99 27.65 57.24
N MET A 97 -9.08 26.93 56.92
CA MET A 97 -9.02 25.77 56.02
C MET A 97 -8.48 26.16 54.65
N LYS A 98 -8.87 27.31 54.10
CA LYS A 98 -8.35 27.82 52.83
C LYS A 98 -6.85 28.10 52.90
N LEU A 99 -6.37 28.74 53.97
CA LEU A 99 -4.94 29.03 54.16
C LEU A 99 -4.11 27.75 54.29
N LEU A 100 -4.56 26.78 55.10
CA LEU A 100 -3.88 25.50 55.28
C LEU A 100 -3.86 24.67 53.98
N LYS A 101 -4.97 24.62 53.22
CA LYS A 101 -4.99 23.98 51.89
C LYS A 101 -4.04 24.66 50.91
N THR A 102 -3.96 25.99 50.94
CA THR A 102 -3.02 26.74 50.10
C THR A 102 -1.56 26.43 50.48
N LYS A 103 -1.25 26.31 51.77
CA LYS A 103 0.09 25.92 52.25
C LYS A 103 0.42 24.47 51.88
N GLN A 104 -0.55 23.54 51.99
CA GLN A 104 -0.42 22.15 51.56
C GLN A 104 -0.17 22.05 50.04
N GLN A 105 -0.86 22.85 49.24
CA GLN A 105 -0.71 22.84 47.79
C GLN A 105 0.61 23.46 47.32
N LYS A 106 1.14 24.47 48.03
CA LYS A 106 2.51 24.97 47.82
C LYS A 106 3.57 23.91 48.16
N LEU A 107 3.39 23.15 49.25
CA LEU A 107 4.28 22.04 49.58
C LEU A 107 4.17 20.89 48.57
N ILE A 108 2.98 20.57 48.08
CA ILE A 108 2.79 19.57 47.02
C ILE A 108 3.41 20.06 45.70
N ASN A 109 3.32 21.34 45.35
CA ASN A 109 3.96 21.90 44.16
C ASN A 109 5.50 21.94 44.31
N ASN A 110 6.02 22.26 45.49
CA ASN A 110 7.45 22.16 45.78
C ASN A 110 7.93 20.69 45.78
N ASN A 111 7.10 19.74 46.26
CA ASN A 111 7.38 18.30 46.20
C ASN A 111 7.24 17.70 44.79
N LYS A 112 6.36 18.24 43.94
CA LYS A 112 6.30 17.91 42.50
C LYS A 112 7.54 18.39 41.75
N ASN A 113 8.15 19.49 42.18
CA ASN A 113 9.45 19.93 41.65
C ASN A 113 10.62 19.08 42.17
N THR A 114 10.51 18.43 43.34
CA THR A 114 11.56 17.53 43.87
C THR A 114 11.46 16.08 43.36
N HIS A 115 10.33 15.67 42.78
CA HIS A 115 10.23 14.37 42.08
C HIS A 115 10.70 14.40 40.61
N ARG A 116 11.14 15.55 40.09
CA ARG A 116 11.97 15.62 38.87
C ARG A 116 13.46 15.40 39.21
N GLN A 117 13.81 14.29 39.84
CA GLN A 117 15.18 13.79 39.71
C GLN A 117 15.30 13.15 38.34
N ILE A 118 15.42 13.98 37.30
CA ILE A 118 16.03 13.51 36.06
C ILE A 118 17.40 12.98 36.46
N SER A 119 17.72 11.73 36.12
CA SER A 119 19.02 11.15 36.49
C SER A 119 20.12 11.96 35.79
N TYR A 120 20.68 12.95 36.49
CA TYR A 120 21.78 13.78 36.00
C TYR A 120 22.98 12.92 35.60
N GLU A 121 23.14 11.75 36.23
CA GLU A 121 24.15 10.76 35.85
C GLU A 121 23.89 10.17 34.44
N LEU A 122 22.63 9.92 34.09
CA LEU A 122 22.24 9.41 32.77
C LEU A 122 22.33 10.50 31.69
N LEU A 123 21.94 11.73 32.00
CA LEU A 123 22.09 12.89 31.10
C LEU A 123 23.56 13.22 30.83
N ASN A 124 24.41 13.14 31.86
CA ASN A 124 25.86 13.38 31.71
C ASN A 124 26.55 12.30 30.86
N LYS A 125 25.99 11.07 30.80
CA LYS A 125 26.45 10.00 29.90
C LYS A 125 25.96 10.16 28.46
N ASN A 126 24.99 11.04 28.19
CA ASN A 126 24.38 11.23 26.87
C ASN A 126 24.31 12.72 26.49
N PRO A 127 25.41 13.31 25.99
CA PRO A 127 25.52 14.76 25.75
C PRO A 127 24.49 15.30 24.73
N VAL A 128 24.15 14.51 23.71
CA VAL A 128 23.14 14.90 22.70
C VAL A 128 21.75 15.03 23.32
N LEU A 129 21.38 14.08 24.18
CA LEU A 129 20.11 14.09 24.90
C LEU A 129 20.02 15.28 25.86
N ARG A 130 21.13 15.59 26.54
CA ARG A 130 21.23 16.75 27.42
C ARG A 130 21.01 18.06 26.68
N SER A 131 21.70 18.28 25.55
CA SER A 131 21.52 19.49 24.74
C SER A 131 20.09 19.68 24.22
N LEU A 132 19.39 18.59 23.89
CA LEU A 132 18.00 18.64 23.44
C LEU A 132 17.03 19.08 24.56
N ILE A 133 17.22 18.53 25.76
CA ILE A 133 16.39 18.86 26.93
C ILE A 133 16.67 20.29 27.40
N ASP A 134 17.95 20.67 27.50
CA ASP A 134 18.36 22.01 27.90
C ASP A 134 17.76 23.07 26.94
N TRP A 135 17.81 22.83 25.62
CA TRP A 135 17.17 23.70 24.61
C TRP A 135 15.66 23.83 24.80
N TYR A 136 14.96 22.74 25.12
CA TYR A 136 13.51 22.77 25.31
C TYR A 136 13.12 23.53 26.58
N GLU A 137 13.83 23.29 27.69
CA GLU A 137 13.60 23.97 28.97
C GLU A 137 13.91 25.48 28.87
N GLU A 138 14.92 25.89 28.10
CA GLU A 138 15.24 27.30 27.83
C GLU A 138 14.13 28.01 27.02
N ASN A 139 13.51 27.31 26.06
CA ASN A 139 12.42 27.86 25.24
C ASN A 139 11.07 27.95 25.98
N GLU A 140 10.78 27.03 26.90
CA GLU A 140 9.58 27.13 27.76
C GLU A 140 9.65 28.34 28.71
N ASN A 141 10.85 28.68 29.20
CA ASN A 141 11.05 29.74 30.18
C ASN A 141 11.11 31.16 29.58
N THR A 142 11.36 31.30 28.27
CA THR A 142 11.61 32.60 27.62
C THR A 142 10.39 33.24 26.93
N ASN A 143 9.27 32.52 26.72
CA ASN A 143 8.09 33.08 26.03
C ASN A 143 6.74 32.52 26.53
N PRO A 144 6.22 32.99 27.69
CA PRO A 144 4.97 32.48 28.26
C PRO A 144 3.69 32.82 27.46
N ASN A 145 3.72 33.79 26.54
CA ASN A 145 2.54 34.33 25.84
C ASN A 145 2.25 33.71 24.45
N ASN A 146 3.13 32.86 23.89
CA ASN A 146 2.91 32.15 22.61
C ASN A 146 2.48 30.68 22.77
N ASN A 147 2.06 30.30 23.99
CA ASN A 147 2.01 28.92 24.46
C ASN A 147 0.84 28.04 23.97
N SER A 148 -0.10 28.55 23.17
CA SER A 148 -1.21 27.70 22.69
C SER A 148 -0.85 26.84 21.48
N ASN A 149 -0.01 27.33 20.55
CA ASN A 149 0.33 26.62 19.32
C ASN A 149 1.57 25.72 19.43
N VAL A 150 2.55 26.05 20.29
CA VAL A 150 3.79 25.25 20.44
C VAL A 150 3.57 23.97 21.26
N LYS A 151 2.70 24.04 22.28
CA LYS A 151 2.30 22.90 23.13
C LYS A 151 1.43 21.85 22.41
N GLN A 152 1.06 22.10 21.15
CA GLN A 152 0.27 21.17 20.34
C GLN A 152 1.11 20.47 19.25
N SER A 153 2.44 20.64 19.24
CA SER A 153 3.30 20.00 18.24
C SER A 153 3.80 18.61 18.68
N PHE A 154 3.97 17.70 17.72
CA PHE A 154 4.55 16.36 17.97
C PHE A 154 5.89 16.44 18.73
N LEU A 155 6.73 17.44 18.43
CA LEU A 155 8.04 17.61 19.06
C LEU A 155 7.94 17.86 20.58
N SER A 156 6.96 18.66 21.01
CA SER A 156 6.70 18.92 22.44
C SER A 156 6.27 17.63 23.14
N SER A 157 5.30 16.91 22.57
CA SER A 157 4.86 15.60 23.10
C SER A 157 5.97 14.55 23.11
N PHE A 158 6.88 14.58 22.14
CA PHE A 158 8.03 13.68 22.06
C PHE A 158 9.05 13.96 23.17
N ILE A 159 9.38 15.22 23.42
CA ILE A 159 10.31 15.63 24.48
C ILE A 159 9.69 15.37 25.87
N ASP A 160 8.40 15.66 26.06
CA ASP A 160 7.69 15.34 27.30
C ASP A 160 7.70 13.83 27.57
N ASN A 161 7.55 12.98 26.55
CA ASN A 161 7.64 11.52 26.71
C ASN A 161 9.03 11.09 27.19
N ILE A 162 10.09 11.67 26.62
CA ILE A 162 11.48 11.43 27.04
C ILE A 162 11.66 11.79 28.51
N THR A 163 11.33 13.03 28.90
CA THR A 163 11.52 13.53 30.26
C THR A 163 10.73 12.69 31.28
N ASN A 164 9.50 12.28 30.92
CA ASN A 164 8.69 11.39 31.75
C ASN A 164 9.28 9.97 31.85
N ASN A 165 9.93 9.44 30.82
CA ASN A 165 10.60 8.14 30.89
C ASN A 165 11.92 8.21 31.66
N LEU A 166 12.66 9.32 31.59
CA LEU A 166 13.90 9.50 32.35
C LEU A 166 13.68 9.56 33.88
N SER A 167 12.46 9.86 34.33
CA SER A 167 12.08 9.76 35.75
C SER A 167 11.61 8.35 36.17
N ARG A 168 11.58 7.39 35.25
CA ARG A 168 11.14 6.00 35.49
C ARG A 168 12.30 5.03 35.38
N GLU A 169 12.14 3.85 35.97
CA GLU A 169 13.05 2.74 35.71
C GLU A 169 12.94 2.27 34.25
N LYS A 170 14.05 1.81 33.66
CA LYS A 170 14.13 1.37 32.25
C LYS A 170 13.09 0.30 31.87
N ARG A 171 12.69 -0.54 32.81
CA ARG A 171 11.66 -1.59 32.60
C ARG A 171 10.24 -1.04 32.52
N ASN A 172 10.02 0.20 32.97
CA ASN A 172 8.72 0.86 33.10
C ASN A 172 8.55 2.04 32.13
N TYR A 173 9.41 2.15 31.11
CA TYR A 173 9.24 3.15 30.06
C TYR A 173 7.90 2.97 29.35
N GLN A 174 7.17 4.07 29.16
CA GLN A 174 5.90 4.09 28.45
C GLN A 174 5.94 5.13 27.34
N TYR A 175 5.36 4.77 26.21
CA TYR A 175 5.38 5.58 25.00
C TYR A 175 3.96 5.98 24.64
N SER A 176 3.76 7.26 24.32
CA SER A 176 2.49 7.75 23.76
C SER A 176 2.23 7.12 22.39
N GLU A 177 0.99 7.19 21.92
CA GLU A 177 0.65 6.61 20.61
C GLU A 177 1.35 7.32 19.45
N SER A 178 1.49 8.65 19.52
CA SER A 178 2.26 9.44 18.55
C SER A 178 3.74 9.03 18.51
N VAL A 179 4.37 8.79 19.67
CA VAL A 179 5.75 8.29 19.75
C VAL A 179 5.88 6.88 19.16
N LYS A 180 4.92 5.98 19.43
CA LYS A 180 4.91 4.65 18.82
C LYS A 180 4.76 4.71 17.30
N ARG A 181 3.85 5.55 16.79
CA ARG A 181 3.68 5.78 15.34
C ARG A 181 4.96 6.30 14.71
N PHE A 182 5.57 7.32 15.31
CA PHE A 182 6.86 7.84 14.86
C PHE A 182 7.96 6.78 14.87
N ALA A 183 8.05 5.98 15.94
CA ALA A 183 9.02 4.90 16.05
C ALA A 183 8.84 3.83 14.96
N LEU A 184 7.59 3.48 14.64
CA LEU A 184 7.27 2.57 13.53
C LEU A 184 7.68 3.16 12.18
N LEU A 185 7.38 4.44 11.93
CA LEU A 185 7.78 5.13 10.69
C LEU A 185 9.29 5.17 10.54
N LEU A 186 10.00 5.54 11.61
CA LEU A 186 11.46 5.60 11.63
C LEU A 186 12.08 4.22 11.39
N TYR A 187 11.54 3.17 11.99
CA TYR A 187 12.01 1.80 11.79
C TYR A 187 11.73 1.30 10.36
N ILE A 188 10.55 1.56 9.80
CA ILE A 188 10.17 1.08 8.46
C ILE A 188 10.90 1.84 7.36
N LEU A 189 11.01 3.17 7.46
CA LEU A 189 11.62 4.01 6.43
C LEU A 189 13.13 4.17 6.61
N GLY A 190 13.61 4.28 7.85
CA GLY A 190 15.02 4.46 8.16
C GLY A 190 15.79 3.15 8.32
N GLY A 191 15.09 2.03 8.53
CA GLY A 191 15.68 0.71 8.75
C GLY A 191 16.20 0.48 10.18
N LYS A 192 16.57 -0.77 10.48
CA LYS A 192 16.98 -1.24 11.81
C LYS A 192 18.17 -0.47 12.37
N LEU A 193 19.20 -0.21 11.54
CA LEU A 193 20.41 0.50 11.97
C LEU A 193 20.14 1.95 12.36
N THR A 194 19.43 2.70 11.51
CA THR A 194 19.06 4.09 11.80
C THR A 194 18.20 4.17 13.06
N TYR A 195 17.28 3.22 13.22
CA TYR A 195 16.44 3.15 14.41
C TYR A 195 17.25 2.88 15.68
N GLU A 196 18.10 1.84 15.68
CA GLU A 196 18.91 1.49 16.85
C GLU A 196 19.95 2.57 17.18
N LEU A 197 20.55 3.20 16.16
CA LEU A 197 21.44 4.35 16.34
C LEU A 197 20.72 5.46 17.12
N LEU A 198 19.52 5.84 16.70
CA LEU A 198 18.76 6.89 17.39
C LEU A 198 18.29 6.44 18.77
N ARG A 199 17.84 5.19 18.92
CA ARG A 199 17.36 4.65 20.21
C ARG A 199 18.46 4.58 21.27
N ILE A 200 19.68 4.21 20.89
CA ILE A 200 20.81 4.11 21.82
C ILE A 200 21.28 5.52 22.25
N ASN A 201 21.25 6.49 21.34
CA ASN A 201 21.69 7.86 21.62
C ASN A 201 20.60 8.74 22.28
N LEU A 202 19.32 8.42 22.10
CA LEU A 202 18.17 9.10 22.70
C LEU A 202 17.48 8.17 23.71
N VAL A 203 18.14 7.96 24.85
CA VAL A 203 17.65 7.04 25.89
C VAL A 203 16.27 7.46 26.39
N GLY A 204 15.32 6.51 26.41
CA GLY A 204 13.94 6.76 26.85
C GLY A 204 13.02 7.34 25.77
N ALA A 205 13.55 7.69 24.60
CA ALA A 205 12.77 8.29 23.51
C ALA A 205 12.03 7.27 22.65
N LEU A 206 12.66 6.13 22.35
CA LEU A 206 12.14 5.15 21.40
C LEU A 206 11.95 3.76 22.04
N PRO A 207 10.87 3.02 21.69
CA PRO A 207 10.64 1.65 22.15
C PRO A 207 11.75 0.66 21.77
N SER A 208 11.80 -0.48 22.45
CA SER A 208 12.67 -1.60 22.04
C SER A 208 12.20 -2.26 20.74
N LEU A 209 13.10 -2.95 20.03
CA LEU A 209 12.74 -3.76 18.85
C LEU A 209 11.68 -4.82 19.18
N VAL A 210 11.75 -5.44 20.36
CA VAL A 210 10.73 -6.39 20.83
C VAL A 210 9.36 -5.72 20.93
N THR A 211 9.31 -4.50 21.46
CA THR A 211 8.07 -3.71 21.53
C THR A 211 7.57 -3.36 20.14
N LEU A 212 8.44 -2.92 19.22
CA LEU A 212 8.07 -2.62 17.84
C LEU A 212 7.55 -3.85 17.10
N ASN A 213 8.24 -4.98 17.20
CA ASN A 213 7.82 -6.24 16.58
C ASN A 213 6.45 -6.66 17.14
N ARG A 214 6.21 -6.50 18.43
CA ARG A 214 4.88 -6.73 19.02
C ARG A 214 3.83 -5.78 18.47
N LEU A 215 4.13 -4.50 18.26
CA LEU A 215 3.20 -3.54 17.65
C LEU A 215 2.87 -3.92 16.20
N ILE A 216 3.88 -4.35 15.43
CA ILE A 216 3.68 -4.82 14.05
C ILE A 216 2.85 -6.11 14.07
N LEU A 217 3.15 -7.06 14.95
CA LEU A 217 2.44 -8.34 15.04
C LEU A 217 1.00 -8.20 15.53
N ASN A 218 0.74 -7.26 16.44
CA ASN A 218 -0.59 -6.96 16.95
C ASN A 218 -1.43 -6.15 15.95
N SER A 219 -0.83 -5.66 14.86
CA SER A 219 -1.61 -5.02 13.81
C SER A 219 -2.42 -6.06 13.03
N ASN A 220 -3.69 -5.76 12.71
CA ASN A 220 -4.55 -6.61 11.88
C ASN A 220 -4.09 -6.72 10.40
N ASN A 221 -2.84 -6.32 10.11
CA ASN A 221 -2.27 -6.18 8.77
C ASN A 221 -1.41 -7.39 8.37
N ILE A 222 -1.43 -8.46 9.17
CA ILE A 222 -0.76 -9.71 8.87
C ILE A 222 -1.51 -10.46 7.77
N MET A 223 -0.77 -10.92 6.77
CA MET A 223 -1.29 -11.67 5.63
C MET A 223 -0.69 -13.08 5.57
N ASN A 224 -1.51 -14.07 5.24
CA ASN A 224 -1.08 -15.44 4.93
C ASN A 224 -1.12 -15.68 3.42
N GLU A 225 -0.28 -16.60 2.95
CA GLU A 225 -0.24 -16.95 1.53
C GLU A 225 -1.60 -17.50 1.06
N GLY A 226 -2.12 -16.94 -0.04
CA GLY A 226 -3.35 -17.40 -0.69
C GLY A 226 -4.65 -17.04 0.05
N GLU A 227 -4.59 -16.32 1.16
CA GLU A 227 -5.77 -15.87 1.90
C GLU A 227 -6.33 -14.57 1.32
N PHE A 228 -7.67 -14.46 1.23
CA PHE A 228 -8.37 -13.24 0.82
C PHE A 228 -8.95 -12.50 2.03
N GLN A 229 -8.47 -11.28 2.28
CA GLN A 229 -8.78 -10.51 3.49
C GLN A 229 -10.07 -9.68 3.37
N PHE A 230 -11.20 -10.33 3.07
CA PHE A 230 -12.49 -9.61 2.86
C PHE A 230 -12.99 -8.88 4.11
N ASP A 231 -12.78 -9.43 5.30
CA ASP A 231 -13.22 -8.80 6.56
C ASP A 231 -12.40 -7.56 6.90
N THR A 232 -11.07 -7.63 6.74
CA THR A 232 -10.18 -6.48 6.91
C THR A 232 -10.47 -5.41 5.86
N LEU A 233 -10.75 -5.80 4.62
CA LEU A 233 -11.19 -4.87 3.57
C LEU A 233 -12.46 -4.14 3.98
N LYS A 234 -13.48 -4.84 4.50
CA LYS A 234 -14.72 -4.20 4.97
C LYS A 234 -14.45 -3.18 6.07
N GLN A 235 -13.60 -3.51 7.05
CA GLN A 235 -13.22 -2.58 8.11
C GLN A 235 -12.53 -1.34 7.54
N TYR A 236 -11.58 -1.53 6.63
CA TYR A 236 -10.86 -0.45 5.95
C TYR A 236 -11.81 0.48 5.17
N LEU A 237 -12.76 -0.09 4.42
CA LEU A 237 -13.71 0.70 3.62
C LEU A 237 -14.74 1.43 4.48
N ASN A 238 -15.20 0.81 5.57
CA ASN A 238 -16.11 1.46 6.52
C ASN A 238 -15.46 2.69 7.17
N SER A 239 -14.18 2.62 7.54
CA SER A 239 -13.43 3.75 8.08
C SER A 239 -13.30 4.92 7.10
N ASN A 240 -13.35 4.65 5.80
CA ASN A 240 -13.27 5.65 4.74
C ASN A 240 -14.65 6.02 4.14
N ASN A 241 -15.74 5.44 4.65
CA ASN A 241 -17.10 5.58 4.10
C ASN A 241 -17.20 5.28 2.59
N VAL A 242 -16.53 4.21 2.12
CA VAL A 242 -16.49 3.79 0.71
C VAL A 242 -17.26 2.48 0.52
N GLN A 243 -18.07 2.37 -0.54
CA GLN A 243 -18.81 1.14 -0.87
C GLN A 243 -18.44 0.53 -2.23
N PHE A 244 -17.79 1.31 -3.10
CA PHE A 244 -17.42 0.88 -4.44
C PHE A 244 -15.89 0.79 -4.59
N GLY A 245 -15.44 -0.12 -5.43
CA GLY A 245 -14.03 -0.17 -5.82
C GLY A 245 -13.76 -1.02 -7.05
N PHE A 246 -12.49 -1.03 -7.42
CA PHE A 246 -11.97 -1.70 -8.61
C PHE A 246 -10.82 -2.62 -8.20
N VAL A 247 -10.73 -3.82 -8.77
CA VAL A 247 -9.70 -4.79 -8.38
C VAL A 247 -8.66 -4.92 -9.48
N SER A 248 -7.38 -4.80 -9.12
CA SER A 248 -6.28 -5.06 -10.05
C SER A 248 -5.55 -6.34 -9.67
N GLU A 249 -5.17 -7.11 -10.68
CA GLU A 249 -4.40 -8.35 -10.54
C GLU A 249 -3.11 -8.26 -11.35
N ASP A 250 -1.99 -8.59 -10.74
CA ASP A 250 -0.71 -8.63 -11.44
C ASP A 250 0.32 -9.57 -10.79
N CYS A 251 1.32 -9.97 -11.56
CA CYS A 251 2.36 -10.91 -11.16
C CYS A 251 3.77 -10.33 -11.29
N THR A 252 4.63 -10.66 -10.34
CA THR A 252 6.05 -10.27 -10.39
C THR A 252 7.00 -11.44 -10.14
N GLY A 253 8.18 -11.42 -10.77
CA GLY A 253 9.21 -12.42 -10.53
C GLY A 253 9.76 -12.39 -9.10
N VAL A 254 9.96 -13.57 -8.51
CA VAL A 254 10.49 -13.76 -7.15
C VAL A 254 11.67 -14.73 -7.13
N ILE A 255 12.47 -14.67 -6.06
CA ILE A 255 13.54 -15.63 -5.80
C ILE A 255 12.89 -16.98 -5.45
N ARG A 256 13.25 -18.02 -6.20
CA ARG A 256 12.74 -19.39 -6.04
C ARG A 256 13.35 -20.07 -4.83
N LYS A 257 12.86 -19.74 -3.64
CA LYS A 257 13.34 -20.29 -2.36
C LYS A 257 12.16 -20.72 -1.50
N ILE A 258 12.29 -21.89 -0.88
CA ILE A 258 11.32 -22.40 0.09
C ILE A 258 11.77 -21.98 1.48
N GLN A 259 10.84 -21.51 2.31
CA GLN A 259 11.08 -21.09 3.68
C GLN A 259 9.96 -21.60 4.60
N TYR A 260 10.32 -21.90 5.84
CA TYR A 260 9.36 -22.28 6.87
C TYR A 260 8.79 -21.04 7.56
N ASP A 261 7.47 -20.88 7.54
CA ASP A 261 6.77 -19.88 8.32
C ASP A 261 6.31 -20.47 9.66
N VAL A 262 6.94 -20.00 10.74
CA VAL A 262 6.66 -20.41 12.12
C VAL A 262 5.23 -20.08 12.52
N ARG A 263 4.67 -18.97 12.03
CA ARG A 263 3.35 -18.47 12.46
C ARG A 263 2.22 -19.39 12.00
N THR A 264 2.26 -19.79 10.73
CA THR A 264 1.23 -20.67 10.15
C THR A 264 1.58 -22.15 10.26
N ASN A 265 2.81 -22.48 10.69
CA ASN A 265 3.38 -23.82 10.62
C ASN A 265 3.30 -24.37 9.19
N SER A 266 3.73 -23.58 8.20
CA SER A 266 3.65 -23.94 6.78
C SER A 266 4.95 -23.64 6.03
N PHE A 267 5.09 -24.22 4.84
CA PHE A 267 6.23 -24.01 3.95
C PHE A 267 5.82 -23.13 2.77
N ILE A 268 6.46 -21.96 2.67
CA ILE A 268 6.16 -20.93 1.66
C ILE A 268 7.23 -20.97 0.57
N GLY A 269 6.83 -20.72 -0.68
CA GLY A 269 7.73 -20.65 -1.84
C GLY A 269 7.60 -21.81 -2.83
N PHE A 270 6.79 -22.81 -2.50
CA PHE A 270 6.23 -23.72 -3.49
C PHE A 270 5.14 -23.00 -4.31
N SER A 271 4.90 -23.48 -5.53
CA SER A 271 3.75 -23.03 -6.31
C SER A 271 2.45 -23.39 -5.57
N THR A 272 1.68 -22.38 -5.16
CA THR A 272 0.42 -22.58 -4.43
C THR A 272 -0.57 -23.29 -5.35
N PRO A 273 -1.17 -24.42 -4.91
CA PRO A 273 -2.16 -25.12 -5.71
C PRO A 273 -3.43 -24.27 -5.84
N LEU A 274 -4.00 -24.30 -7.03
CA LEU A 274 -5.22 -23.58 -7.35
C LEU A 274 -6.37 -24.58 -7.50
N ASP A 275 -7.44 -24.41 -6.71
CA ASP A 275 -8.72 -25.06 -6.97
C ASP A 275 -9.58 -24.11 -7.80
N ASN A 276 -9.81 -24.47 -9.07
CA ASN A 276 -10.60 -23.66 -9.99
C ASN A 276 -10.12 -22.19 -10.11
N GLY A 277 -8.80 -22.00 -10.08
CA GLY A 277 -8.15 -20.69 -10.12
C GLY A 277 -8.01 -19.98 -8.78
N ILE A 278 -8.64 -20.49 -7.72
CA ILE A 278 -8.59 -19.92 -6.37
C ILE A 278 -7.44 -20.59 -5.60
N PRO A 279 -6.51 -19.82 -5.00
CA PRO A 279 -5.42 -20.38 -4.20
C PRO A 279 -5.93 -21.09 -2.95
N ILE A 280 -5.36 -22.25 -2.65
CA ILE A 280 -5.63 -22.98 -1.40
C ILE A 280 -4.64 -22.49 -0.34
N SER A 281 -5.12 -21.68 0.61
CA SER A 281 -4.29 -21.14 1.68
C SER A 281 -3.75 -22.24 2.61
N GLN A 282 -2.51 -22.07 3.10
CA GLN A 282 -1.83 -22.97 4.05
C GLN A 282 -1.75 -24.44 3.59
N HIS A 283 -1.77 -24.70 2.28
CA HIS A 283 -1.77 -26.07 1.74
C HIS A 283 -0.53 -26.87 2.16
N TYR A 284 0.65 -26.25 2.15
CA TYR A 284 1.92 -26.89 2.47
C TYR A 284 2.21 -26.90 3.98
N LYS A 285 1.32 -27.52 4.74
CA LYS A 285 1.47 -27.74 6.19
C LYS A 285 1.71 -29.21 6.48
N THR A 286 2.79 -29.52 7.18
CA THR A 286 3.11 -30.89 7.59
C THR A 286 3.99 -30.94 8.82
N ASP A 287 3.80 -31.98 9.63
CA ASP A 287 4.67 -32.38 10.74
C ASP A 287 5.49 -33.64 10.40
N SER A 288 5.45 -34.09 9.13
CA SER A 288 6.24 -35.22 8.60
C SER A 288 7.34 -34.74 7.66
N PHE A 289 8.59 -35.10 7.99
CA PHE A 289 9.74 -34.81 7.14
C PHE A 289 9.66 -35.51 5.77
N GLU A 290 9.12 -36.73 5.71
CA GLU A 290 8.98 -37.48 4.44
C GLU A 290 7.98 -36.81 3.48
N THR A 291 6.92 -36.21 4.02
CA THR A 291 5.98 -35.43 3.22
C THR A 291 6.66 -34.19 2.62
N LEU A 292 7.45 -33.46 3.44
CA LEU A 292 8.22 -32.32 2.95
C LEU A 292 9.21 -32.74 1.85
N LYS A 293 9.93 -33.84 2.05
CA LYS A 293 10.86 -34.39 1.07
C LYS A 293 10.17 -34.76 -0.25
N THR A 294 8.97 -35.34 -0.17
CA THR A 294 8.14 -35.64 -1.35
C THR A 294 7.83 -34.36 -2.12
N TRP A 295 7.39 -33.30 -1.43
CA TRP A 295 7.10 -32.01 -2.07
C TRP A 295 8.32 -31.40 -2.76
N PHE A 296 9.51 -31.43 -2.15
CA PHE A 296 10.73 -30.96 -2.79
C PHE A 296 11.06 -31.70 -4.10
N SER A 297 10.69 -32.98 -4.20
CA SER A 297 10.92 -33.78 -5.41
C SER A 297 9.83 -33.65 -6.47
N SER A 298 8.58 -33.39 -6.07
CA SER A 298 7.41 -33.45 -6.96
C SER A 298 6.80 -32.09 -7.29
N ILE A 299 7.11 -31.05 -6.51
CA ILE A 299 6.48 -29.73 -6.61
C ILE A 299 7.53 -28.70 -6.96
N LYS A 300 7.21 -27.91 -7.98
CA LYS A 300 8.05 -26.82 -8.45
C LYS A 300 7.99 -25.63 -7.48
N LYS A 301 9.11 -24.91 -7.40
CA LYS A 301 9.23 -23.64 -6.66
C LYS A 301 8.52 -22.53 -7.44
N ALA A 302 7.80 -21.66 -6.74
CA ALA A 302 7.05 -20.56 -7.34
C ALA A 302 8.00 -19.57 -8.06
N PRO A 303 7.90 -19.39 -9.39
CA PRO A 303 8.67 -18.39 -10.11
C PRO A 303 8.07 -16.98 -10.01
N LEU A 304 6.77 -16.88 -9.71
CA LEU A 304 6.01 -15.63 -9.70
C LEU A 304 5.25 -15.49 -8.39
N LEU A 305 5.04 -14.25 -7.99
CA LEU A 305 4.11 -13.85 -6.94
C LEU A 305 2.94 -13.13 -7.61
N ASN A 306 1.73 -13.66 -7.45
CA ASN A 306 0.49 -12.99 -7.86
C ASN A 306 -0.07 -12.19 -6.70
N ILE A 307 -0.54 -10.97 -6.97
CA ILE A 307 -1.22 -10.12 -5.98
C ILE A 307 -2.53 -9.57 -6.53
N HIS A 308 -3.46 -9.33 -5.60
CA HIS A 308 -4.74 -8.70 -5.87
C HIS A 308 -4.85 -7.42 -5.04
N MET A 309 -4.96 -6.27 -5.69
CA MET A 309 -5.15 -4.99 -5.02
C MET A 309 -6.58 -4.51 -5.23
N PHE A 310 -7.20 -3.96 -4.19
CA PHE A 310 -8.49 -3.30 -4.24
C PHE A 310 -8.26 -1.79 -4.19
N GLN A 311 -8.63 -1.07 -5.25
CA GLN A 311 -8.63 0.38 -5.33
C GLN A 311 -10.03 0.90 -4.95
N PRO A 312 -10.20 1.52 -3.77
CA PRO A 312 -11.48 2.11 -3.42
C PRO A 312 -11.74 3.36 -4.26
N LEU A 313 -13.02 3.60 -4.56
CA LEU A 313 -13.45 4.84 -5.17
C LEU A 313 -13.59 5.95 -4.12
N PRO A 314 -13.23 7.19 -4.46
CA PRO A 314 -13.38 8.30 -3.52
C PRO A 314 -14.87 8.57 -3.26
N SER A 315 -15.26 8.67 -1.99
CA SER A 315 -16.63 9.04 -1.61
C SER A 315 -16.81 10.54 -1.41
N ASN A 316 -15.70 11.28 -1.21
CA ASN A 316 -15.69 12.71 -0.96
C ASN A 316 -14.44 13.39 -1.52
N ARG A 317 -14.59 14.66 -1.91
CA ARG A 317 -13.68 15.49 -2.72
C ARG A 317 -12.28 15.76 -2.15
N ALA A 318 -11.95 15.28 -0.94
CA ALA A 318 -10.79 15.75 -0.18
C ALA A 318 -9.57 14.81 -0.21
N SER A 319 -9.74 13.49 -0.39
CA SER A 319 -8.60 12.56 -0.47
C SER A 319 -8.95 11.26 -1.19
N LEU A 320 -8.01 10.77 -2.00
CA LEU A 320 -8.08 9.46 -2.63
C LEU A 320 -7.65 8.38 -1.61
N PRO A 321 -8.49 7.40 -1.29
CA PRO A 321 -8.11 6.31 -0.40
C PRO A 321 -7.04 5.43 -1.05
N ASN A 322 -6.09 4.97 -0.23
CA ASN A 322 -4.98 4.14 -0.70
C ASN A 322 -5.50 2.75 -1.14
N PRO A 323 -4.91 2.16 -2.20
CA PRO A 323 -5.23 0.79 -2.57
C PRO A 323 -4.86 -0.21 -1.47
N PHE A 324 -5.73 -1.19 -1.25
CA PHE A 324 -5.63 -2.23 -0.23
C PHE A 324 -5.17 -3.56 -0.85
N LEU A 325 -4.20 -4.24 -0.25
CA LEU A 325 -3.77 -5.57 -0.72
C LEU A 325 -4.72 -6.65 -0.20
N LEU A 326 -5.46 -7.28 -1.12
CA LEU A 326 -6.50 -8.26 -0.80
C LEU A 326 -5.99 -9.69 -0.65
N SER A 327 -5.11 -10.14 -1.55
CA SER A 327 -4.54 -11.49 -1.57
C SER A 327 -3.16 -11.51 -2.24
N ALA A 328 -2.26 -12.41 -1.81
CA ALA A 328 -0.93 -12.60 -2.36
C ALA A 328 -0.49 -14.07 -2.24
N TYR A 329 0.07 -14.65 -3.31
CA TYR A 329 0.54 -16.05 -3.31
C TYR A 329 1.55 -16.37 -4.41
N GLY A 330 2.43 -17.33 -4.15
CA GLY A 330 3.36 -17.87 -5.14
C GLY A 330 2.64 -18.74 -6.16
N VAL A 331 2.88 -18.53 -7.45
CA VAL A 331 2.17 -19.24 -8.52
C VAL A 331 3.07 -19.54 -9.72
N GLU A 332 2.65 -20.48 -10.55
CA GLU A 332 3.16 -20.68 -11.91
C GLU A 332 2.23 -20.06 -12.93
N ASN A 333 2.74 -19.82 -14.14
CA ASN A 333 1.91 -19.38 -15.25
C ASN A 333 1.16 -20.56 -15.92
N THR A 334 0.55 -21.46 -15.15
CA THR A 334 -0.16 -22.66 -15.65
C THR A 334 -1.69 -22.53 -15.63
N PHE A 335 -2.23 -21.50 -14.97
CA PHE A 335 -3.68 -21.25 -14.95
C PHE A 335 -4.22 -20.84 -16.32
N THR A 336 -5.52 -21.05 -16.53
CA THR A 336 -6.26 -20.77 -17.76
C THR A 336 -7.14 -19.52 -17.64
N ALA A 337 -7.71 -19.06 -18.76
CA ALA A 337 -8.70 -17.99 -18.75
C ALA A 337 -9.93 -18.32 -17.88
N ASN A 338 -10.33 -19.60 -17.81
CA ASN A 338 -11.46 -20.04 -16.98
C ASN A 338 -11.13 -19.94 -15.49
N ASP A 339 -9.89 -20.25 -15.11
CA ASP A 339 -9.41 -20.10 -13.73
C ASP A 339 -9.43 -18.64 -13.29
N ILE A 340 -9.00 -17.72 -14.15
CA ILE A 340 -9.08 -16.28 -13.92
C ILE A 340 -10.53 -15.85 -13.69
N LEU A 341 -11.46 -16.28 -14.55
CA LEU A 341 -12.88 -15.94 -14.42
C LEU A 341 -13.49 -16.43 -13.10
N ARG A 342 -13.19 -17.68 -12.71
CA ARG A 342 -13.68 -18.27 -11.47
C ARG A 342 -13.09 -17.55 -10.26
N ARG A 343 -11.82 -17.17 -10.31
CA ARG A 343 -11.17 -16.34 -9.29
C ARG A 343 -11.80 -14.95 -9.18
N TRP A 344 -12.05 -14.26 -10.29
CA TRP A 344 -12.74 -12.96 -10.28
C TRP A 344 -14.15 -13.06 -9.73
N LEU A 345 -14.91 -14.10 -10.09
CA LEU A 345 -16.22 -14.35 -9.51
C LEU A 345 -16.13 -14.62 -8.00
N PHE A 346 -15.16 -15.41 -7.55
CA PHE A 346 -14.93 -15.65 -6.12
C PHE A 346 -14.65 -14.36 -5.35
N ILE A 347 -13.79 -13.48 -5.89
CA ILE A 347 -13.50 -12.16 -5.31
C ILE A 347 -14.76 -11.30 -5.27
N TYR A 348 -15.52 -11.27 -6.37
CA TYR A 348 -16.78 -10.54 -6.48
C TYR A 348 -17.80 -10.98 -5.42
N GLU A 349 -18.05 -12.28 -5.32
CA GLU A 349 -18.99 -12.86 -4.33
C GLU A 349 -18.52 -12.62 -2.89
N GLY A 350 -17.21 -12.72 -2.63
CA GLY A 350 -16.62 -12.41 -1.34
C GLY A 350 -16.88 -10.96 -0.91
N CYS A 351 -16.70 -10.00 -1.83
CA CYS A 351 -16.95 -8.58 -1.58
C CYS A 351 -18.45 -8.26 -1.45
N ILE A 352 -19.31 -8.80 -2.32
CA ILE A 352 -20.75 -8.55 -2.28
C ILE A 352 -21.38 -9.05 -0.97
N LYS A 353 -20.96 -10.21 -0.45
CA LYS A 353 -21.38 -10.70 0.88
C LYS A 353 -21.04 -9.74 2.01
N LYS A 354 -20.05 -8.88 1.82
CA LYS A 354 -19.63 -7.84 2.77
C LYS A 354 -20.24 -6.47 2.48
N GLN A 355 -21.18 -6.38 1.52
CA GLN A 355 -21.82 -5.15 1.02
C GLN A 355 -20.84 -4.21 0.29
N ILE A 356 -19.82 -4.78 -0.36
CA ILE A 356 -18.84 -4.03 -1.16
C ILE A 356 -19.11 -4.33 -2.63
N ARG A 357 -19.32 -3.29 -3.44
CA ARG A 357 -19.58 -3.42 -4.86
C ARG A 357 -18.30 -3.26 -5.67
N ILE A 358 -17.87 -4.33 -6.33
CA ILE A 358 -16.81 -4.26 -7.34
C ILE A 358 -17.41 -3.78 -8.66
N ILE A 359 -16.81 -2.73 -9.24
CA ILE A 359 -17.18 -2.19 -10.55
C ILE A 359 -16.53 -2.99 -11.67
N GLY A 360 -15.25 -3.37 -11.51
CA GLY A 360 -14.51 -4.07 -12.54
C GLY A 360 -13.13 -4.56 -12.10
N PHE A 361 -12.43 -5.19 -13.06
CA PHE A 361 -11.10 -5.75 -12.90
C PHE A 361 -10.09 -5.17 -13.89
N SER A 362 -8.84 -4.97 -13.47
CA SER A 362 -7.70 -4.69 -14.35
C SER A 362 -6.63 -5.78 -14.21
N SER A 363 -5.87 -5.98 -15.29
CA SER A 363 -4.76 -6.93 -15.30
C SER A 363 -3.49 -6.28 -15.85
N GLY A 364 -2.36 -6.52 -15.20
CA GLY A 364 -1.03 -6.08 -15.62
C GLY A 364 -0.22 -7.13 -16.40
N LYS A 365 1.10 -6.92 -16.47
CA LYS A 365 2.05 -7.77 -17.20
C LYS A 365 2.74 -8.76 -16.25
N ILE A 366 2.80 -10.04 -16.64
CA ILE A 366 3.75 -11.00 -16.03
C ILE A 366 5.18 -10.60 -16.42
N SER A 367 5.96 -10.08 -15.48
CA SER A 367 7.37 -9.70 -15.69
C SER A 367 8.31 -10.78 -15.11
N PHE A 368 8.99 -11.53 -15.97
CA PHE A 368 10.08 -12.43 -15.59
C PHE A 368 11.40 -11.66 -15.53
N PHE A 369 12.03 -11.62 -14.35
CA PHE A 369 13.47 -11.35 -14.23
C PHE A 369 14.18 -12.69 -14.16
N LYS A 370 14.99 -13.04 -15.16
CA LYS A 370 15.84 -14.25 -15.13
C LYS A 370 17.26 -13.84 -14.77
N MET A 371 17.76 -14.29 -13.62
CA MET A 371 19.17 -14.23 -13.26
C MET A 371 19.75 -15.63 -13.50
N HIS A 372 20.78 -15.71 -14.35
CA HIS A 372 21.64 -16.88 -14.63
C HIS A 372 20.93 -18.22 -14.96
N PHE A 373 20.80 -18.51 -16.26
CA PHE A 373 21.14 -19.78 -16.92
C PHE A 373 20.51 -19.78 -18.33
N ARG A 374 21.36 -20.08 -19.32
CA ARG A 374 21.06 -20.24 -20.75
C ARG A 374 19.74 -20.99 -20.97
N VAL A 375 18.76 -20.27 -21.53
CA VAL A 375 17.53 -20.67 -22.26
C VAL A 375 16.69 -19.40 -22.28
N PHE A 376 16.62 -18.74 -23.43
CA PHE A 376 15.89 -17.49 -23.62
C PHE A 376 14.40 -17.79 -23.82
N CYS A 377 13.57 -17.50 -22.81
CA CYS A 377 12.13 -17.35 -22.99
C CYS A 377 11.80 -15.87 -22.73
N PHE A 378 11.46 -15.16 -23.79
CA PHE A 378 11.19 -13.72 -23.77
C PHE A 378 9.72 -13.44 -23.40
N SER A 379 9.48 -12.61 -22.38
CA SER A 379 8.11 -12.26 -21.93
C SER A 379 7.55 -11.07 -22.71
N ILE A 380 6.65 -11.35 -23.64
CA ILE A 380 5.88 -10.38 -24.44
C ILE A 380 4.44 -10.31 -23.90
N ASP A 381 4.09 -9.12 -23.39
CA ASP A 381 2.80 -8.40 -23.49
C ASP A 381 1.49 -9.00 -22.93
N ALA A 382 0.60 -8.14 -22.37
CA ALA A 382 -0.66 -8.48 -21.67
C ALA A 382 -1.19 -9.89 -21.97
N ASP A 383 -1.11 -10.72 -20.94
CA ASP A 383 -1.23 -12.16 -21.07
C ASP A 383 -2.56 -12.53 -21.75
N GLY A 384 -2.45 -13.27 -22.85
CA GLY A 384 -3.56 -13.69 -23.69
C GLY A 384 -4.67 -14.39 -22.91
N LYS A 385 -4.35 -14.98 -21.74
CA LYS A 385 -5.31 -15.61 -20.83
C LYS A 385 -6.24 -14.58 -20.18
N TYR A 386 -5.70 -13.46 -19.69
CA TYR A 386 -6.51 -12.36 -19.14
C TYR A 386 -7.34 -11.68 -20.23
N MET A 387 -6.75 -11.45 -21.41
CA MET A 387 -7.49 -10.92 -22.55
C MET A 387 -8.65 -11.83 -22.96
N ARG A 388 -8.45 -13.16 -22.95
CA ARG A 388 -9.52 -14.13 -23.20
C ARG A 388 -10.59 -14.10 -22.10
N ALA A 389 -10.19 -14.02 -20.83
CA ALA A 389 -11.13 -13.89 -19.71
C ALA A 389 -12.02 -12.65 -19.87
N MET A 390 -11.44 -11.48 -20.13
CA MET A 390 -12.18 -10.22 -20.37
C MET A 390 -13.20 -10.33 -21.51
N ARG A 391 -12.80 -10.97 -22.62
CA ARG A 391 -13.70 -11.23 -23.76
C ARG A 391 -14.85 -12.17 -23.41
N LEU A 392 -14.59 -13.18 -22.58
CA LEU A 392 -15.61 -14.12 -22.13
C LEU A 392 -16.63 -13.44 -21.20
N VAL A 393 -16.21 -12.54 -20.31
CA VAL A 393 -17.10 -11.76 -19.42
C VAL A 393 -18.02 -10.84 -20.23
N SER A 394 -17.45 -10.02 -21.11
CA SER A 394 -18.21 -9.04 -21.90
C SER A 394 -19.01 -9.65 -23.03
N GLY A 395 -18.68 -10.88 -23.43
CA GLY A 395 -19.16 -11.44 -24.67
C GLY A 395 -18.52 -10.86 -25.93
N PHE A 396 -17.39 -10.18 -25.81
CA PHE A 396 -16.66 -9.60 -26.94
C PHE A 396 -16.08 -10.70 -27.85
N PHE A 397 -16.90 -11.17 -28.78
CA PHE A 397 -16.60 -12.25 -29.71
C PHE A 397 -16.06 -13.50 -29.01
N ALA A 398 -16.56 -13.82 -27.81
CA ALA A 398 -16.23 -15.03 -27.07
C ALA A 398 -17.44 -15.44 -26.22
N SER A 399 -17.61 -16.72 -25.97
CA SER A 399 -18.70 -17.23 -25.14
C SER A 399 -18.32 -18.48 -24.39
N LEU A 400 -18.70 -18.56 -23.12
CA LEU A 400 -18.69 -19.81 -22.35
C LEU A 400 -20.14 -20.28 -22.13
N PRO A 401 -20.58 -21.41 -22.72
CA PRO A 401 -21.97 -21.87 -22.59
C PRO A 401 -22.39 -22.11 -21.14
N ASN A 402 -21.47 -22.60 -20.32
CA ASN A 402 -21.73 -23.04 -18.95
C ASN A 402 -21.52 -21.94 -17.89
N PHE A 403 -21.15 -20.71 -18.28
CA PHE A 403 -20.83 -19.64 -17.34
C PHE A 403 -21.52 -18.33 -17.77
N LYS A 404 -22.77 -18.16 -17.31
CA LYS A 404 -23.64 -17.05 -17.71
C LYS A 404 -23.57 -15.88 -16.73
N LEU A 405 -22.41 -15.24 -16.63
CA LEU A 405 -22.20 -14.07 -15.73
C LEU A 405 -23.18 -12.92 -15.98
N HIS A 406 -23.59 -12.72 -17.23
CA HIS A 406 -24.56 -11.69 -17.61
C HIS A 406 -25.95 -11.90 -16.98
N GLN A 407 -26.32 -13.12 -16.59
CA GLN A 407 -27.62 -13.43 -15.96
C GLN A 407 -27.58 -13.33 -14.44
N HIS A 408 -26.46 -12.88 -13.86
CA HIS A 408 -26.31 -12.78 -12.43
C HIS A 408 -27.25 -11.68 -11.87
N PRO A 409 -27.91 -11.86 -10.71
CA PRO A 409 -28.89 -10.90 -10.18
C PRO A 409 -28.34 -9.49 -9.98
N ASN A 410 -27.04 -9.40 -9.73
CA ASN A 410 -26.35 -8.14 -9.50
C ASN A 410 -25.71 -7.56 -10.78
N ALA A 411 -26.01 -8.08 -11.97
CA ALA A 411 -25.43 -7.58 -13.21
C ALA A 411 -25.88 -6.15 -13.53
N PHE A 412 -24.95 -5.34 -14.02
CA PHE A 412 -25.24 -4.03 -14.58
C PHE A 412 -25.93 -4.18 -15.93
N LYS A 413 -26.87 -3.29 -16.22
CA LYS A 413 -27.61 -3.29 -17.48
C LYS A 413 -27.53 -1.95 -18.16
N ILE A 414 -27.19 -1.90 -19.45
CA ILE A 414 -27.27 -0.67 -20.22
C ILE A 414 -28.44 -0.70 -21.18
N ASN A 415 -29.22 0.39 -21.20
CA ASN A 415 -30.20 0.63 -22.24
C ASN A 415 -29.51 1.33 -23.43
N LEU A 416 -29.57 0.71 -24.62
CA LEU A 416 -29.10 1.32 -25.86
C LEU A 416 -30.32 1.92 -26.59
N THR A 417 -30.25 3.21 -26.92
CA THR A 417 -31.34 3.98 -27.53
C THR A 417 -31.55 3.67 -29.02
N SER A 418 -30.49 3.22 -29.70
CA SER A 418 -30.49 2.72 -31.08
C SER A 418 -29.56 1.50 -31.16
N GLU A 419 -29.74 0.62 -32.16
CA GLU A 419 -28.80 -0.48 -32.40
C GLU A 419 -27.45 0.10 -32.87
N TRP A 420 -26.63 0.64 -31.97
CA TRP A 420 -25.32 1.21 -32.27
C TRP A 420 -24.42 0.16 -32.92
N PRO A 421 -24.26 0.17 -34.26
CA PRO A 421 -23.57 -0.92 -34.96
C PRO A 421 -22.09 -0.97 -34.63
N TRP A 422 -21.53 0.12 -34.06
CA TRP A 422 -20.13 0.24 -33.65
C TRP A 422 -19.83 -0.35 -32.27
N PHE A 423 -20.85 -0.63 -31.45
CA PHE A 423 -20.71 -1.11 -30.08
C PHE A 423 -20.87 -2.64 -30.00
N TYR A 424 -19.85 -3.34 -29.49
CA TYR A 424 -19.77 -4.80 -29.56
C TYR A 424 -19.90 -5.55 -28.22
N LEU A 425 -20.07 -4.86 -27.09
CA LEU A 425 -20.26 -5.55 -25.80
C LEU A 425 -21.73 -5.92 -25.58
N ARG A 426 -21.97 -6.94 -24.75
CA ARG A 426 -23.33 -7.28 -24.30
C ARG A 426 -23.90 -6.18 -23.42
N GLN A 427 -25.23 -6.03 -23.45
CA GLN A 427 -25.96 -5.05 -22.63
C GLN A 427 -26.00 -5.37 -21.14
N GLU A 428 -25.73 -6.61 -20.74
CA GLU A 428 -25.73 -7.05 -19.34
C GLU A 428 -24.36 -7.64 -18.98
N GLN A 429 -23.73 -7.09 -17.95
CA GLN A 429 -22.40 -7.49 -17.48
C GLN A 429 -22.31 -7.43 -15.95
N LEU A 430 -21.74 -8.46 -15.32
CA LEU A 430 -21.61 -8.49 -13.87
C LEU A 430 -20.65 -7.42 -13.34
N PHE A 431 -19.54 -7.25 -14.03
CA PHE A 431 -18.48 -6.29 -13.74
C PHE A 431 -17.76 -5.93 -15.05
N LEU A 432 -17.14 -4.76 -15.07
CA LEU A 432 -16.36 -4.22 -16.18
C LEU A 432 -14.91 -4.69 -16.13
N PHE A 433 -14.13 -4.33 -17.15
CA PHE A 433 -12.70 -4.59 -17.15
C PHE A 433 -11.94 -3.57 -17.99
N LEU A 434 -10.71 -3.29 -17.58
CA LEU A 434 -9.82 -2.39 -18.30
C LEU A 434 -8.41 -2.99 -18.36
N GLN A 435 -7.84 -2.98 -19.56
CA GLN A 435 -6.43 -3.26 -19.75
C GLN A 435 -5.60 -2.05 -19.32
N ASP A 436 -4.46 -2.30 -18.68
CA ASP A 436 -3.56 -1.24 -18.25
C ASP A 436 -3.09 -0.40 -19.45
N ALA A 437 -3.42 0.89 -19.42
CA ALA A 437 -3.13 1.83 -20.51
C ALA A 437 -1.64 2.19 -20.63
N THR A 438 -0.89 2.20 -19.52
CA THR A 438 0.57 2.36 -19.52
C THR A 438 1.22 1.18 -20.26
N HIS A 439 0.72 -0.03 -20.04
CA HIS A 439 1.15 -1.20 -20.80
C HIS A 439 0.70 -1.14 -22.26
N LEU A 440 -0.51 -0.67 -22.55
CA LEU A 440 -0.94 -0.45 -23.94
C LEU A 440 -0.02 0.53 -24.68
N ALA A 441 0.32 1.66 -24.07
CA ALA A 441 1.22 2.66 -24.65
C ALA A 441 2.63 2.08 -24.92
N THR A 442 3.20 1.37 -23.94
CA THR A 442 4.52 0.73 -24.11
C THR A 442 4.51 -0.38 -25.17
N LYS A 443 3.40 -1.08 -25.40
CA LYS A 443 3.27 -2.03 -26.53
C LYS A 443 3.34 -1.33 -27.88
N TRP A 444 2.65 -0.20 -28.03
CA TRP A 444 2.70 0.59 -29.25
C TRP A 444 4.12 1.09 -29.53
N ARG A 445 4.82 1.59 -28.51
CA ARG A 445 6.25 1.94 -28.63
C ARG A 445 7.09 0.73 -29.02
N ASN A 446 7.01 -0.37 -28.28
CA ASN A 446 7.83 -1.56 -28.52
C ASN A 446 7.58 -2.15 -29.92
N ARG A 447 6.36 -2.03 -30.43
CA ARG A 447 6.01 -2.48 -31.78
C ARG A 447 6.64 -1.59 -32.86
N LEU A 448 6.73 -0.29 -32.62
CA LEU A 448 7.45 0.64 -33.50
C LEU A 448 8.96 0.32 -33.51
N LEU A 449 9.54 -0.04 -32.35
CA LEU A 449 10.97 -0.36 -32.20
C LEU A 449 11.36 -1.79 -32.63
N SER A 450 10.41 -2.60 -33.09
CA SER A 450 10.63 -4.02 -33.38
C SER A 450 11.21 -4.21 -34.78
N SER A 451 12.31 -4.96 -34.89
CA SER A 451 12.93 -5.33 -36.17
C SER A 451 12.05 -6.24 -37.03
N THR A 452 11.15 -7.01 -36.42
CA THR A 452 10.25 -7.94 -37.11
C THR A 452 8.97 -7.27 -37.64
N ALA A 453 8.74 -6.01 -37.26
CA ALA A 453 7.57 -5.25 -37.68
C ALA A 453 7.87 -4.42 -38.94
N GLN A 454 6.97 -4.49 -39.92
CA GLN A 454 6.99 -3.67 -41.14
C GLN A 454 5.68 -2.86 -41.21
N LEU A 455 5.50 -1.96 -40.24
CA LEU A 455 4.28 -1.20 -40.08
C LEU A 455 4.05 -0.26 -41.27
N CYS A 456 2.85 -0.30 -41.83
CA CYS A 456 2.43 0.66 -42.85
C CYS A 456 0.96 1.04 -42.69
N ILE A 457 0.63 2.29 -42.97
CA ILE A 457 -0.74 2.79 -42.95
C ILE A 457 -1.02 3.52 -44.26
N GLY A 458 -1.87 2.93 -45.10
CA GLY A 458 -2.09 3.45 -46.44
C GLY A 458 -0.85 3.28 -47.34
N GLU A 459 -0.46 4.34 -48.01
CA GLU A 459 0.74 4.37 -48.85
C GLU A 459 2.02 4.76 -48.08
N GLN A 460 1.89 5.05 -46.78
CA GLN A 460 2.99 5.53 -45.93
C GLN A 460 3.56 4.42 -45.04
N ILE A 461 4.88 4.45 -44.85
CA ILE A 461 5.61 3.57 -43.94
C ILE A 461 5.65 4.20 -42.55
N ILE A 462 5.60 3.35 -41.52
CA ILE A 462 5.82 3.74 -40.12
C ILE A 462 7.18 3.18 -39.72
N THR A 463 8.15 4.06 -39.45
CA THR A 463 9.53 3.67 -39.15
C THR A 463 10.12 4.53 -38.04
N ILE A 464 11.09 3.96 -37.32
CA ILE A 464 11.88 4.66 -36.30
C ILE A 464 12.89 5.62 -36.93
N GLU A 465 13.25 5.41 -38.20
CA GLU A 465 14.24 6.22 -38.91
C GLU A 465 13.78 7.68 -38.97
N HIS A 466 12.49 7.93 -39.17
CA HIS A 466 11.91 9.28 -39.12
C HIS A 466 12.16 10.01 -37.80
N LEU A 467 12.26 9.28 -36.69
CA LEU A 467 12.56 9.85 -35.37
C LEU A 467 14.06 10.00 -35.13
N GLN A 468 14.87 9.10 -35.70
CA GLN A 468 16.33 9.23 -35.70
C GLN A 468 16.75 10.46 -36.49
N ASP A 469 16.14 10.69 -37.65
CA ASP A 469 16.35 11.88 -38.48
C ASP A 469 16.04 13.16 -37.70
N ILE A 470 14.96 13.20 -36.90
CA ILE A 470 14.68 14.36 -36.03
C ILE A 470 15.78 14.58 -34.99
N ILE A 471 16.30 13.51 -34.39
CA ILE A 471 17.33 13.59 -33.34
C ILE A 471 18.69 13.99 -33.90
N ASP A 472 19.03 13.50 -35.09
CA ASP A 472 20.36 13.66 -35.70
C ASP A 472 20.42 14.85 -36.69
N ASN A 473 19.30 15.52 -36.98
CA ASN A 473 19.25 16.68 -37.87
C ASN A 473 19.72 17.97 -37.18
N ASP A 474 20.73 18.61 -37.76
CA ASP A 474 21.33 19.87 -37.28
C ASP A 474 20.34 21.06 -37.23
N GLN A 475 19.20 20.99 -37.90
CA GLN A 475 18.17 22.03 -37.90
C GLN A 475 17.35 22.08 -36.61
N TYR A 476 17.29 20.97 -35.86
CA TYR A 476 16.50 20.87 -34.64
C TYR A 476 17.42 20.62 -33.44
N THR A 477 17.14 21.30 -32.35
CA THR A 477 17.83 21.07 -31.09
C THR A 477 17.00 20.18 -30.19
N LYS A 478 17.64 19.61 -29.16
CA LYS A 478 16.93 18.87 -28.11
C LYS A 478 15.82 19.68 -27.43
N LEU A 479 15.89 21.02 -27.42
CA LEU A 479 14.83 21.85 -26.85
C LEU A 479 13.58 21.87 -27.73
N ASP A 480 13.74 21.65 -29.04
CA ASP A 480 12.65 21.67 -30.01
C ASP A 480 11.87 20.36 -30.04
N HIS A 481 12.51 19.22 -29.73
CA HIS A 481 11.87 17.89 -29.81
C HIS A 481 11.89 17.09 -28.50
N ASN A 482 12.74 17.43 -27.51
CA ASN A 482 12.91 16.76 -26.21
C ASN A 482 13.33 15.26 -26.23
N LEU A 483 13.38 14.63 -27.42
CA LEU A 483 13.87 13.26 -27.61
C LEU A 483 15.36 13.10 -27.27
N ILE A 484 15.72 11.91 -26.79
CA ILE A 484 17.10 11.43 -26.66
C ILE A 484 17.26 10.06 -27.31
N ARG A 485 18.48 9.70 -27.73
CA ARG A 485 18.75 8.40 -28.39
C ARG A 485 18.28 7.18 -27.59
N THR A 486 18.29 7.25 -26.26
CA THR A 486 17.79 6.16 -25.41
C THR A 486 16.28 5.98 -25.47
N ASP A 487 15.50 6.99 -25.91
CA ASP A 487 14.05 6.86 -26.11
C ASP A 487 13.72 5.87 -27.25
N LEU A 488 14.64 5.70 -28.20
CA LEU A 488 14.56 4.75 -29.31
C LEU A 488 15.24 3.40 -29.01
N ASN A 489 15.68 3.16 -27.77
CA ASN A 489 16.35 1.91 -27.41
C ASN A 489 15.33 0.77 -27.22
N PRO A 490 15.40 -0.33 -28.01
CA PRO A 490 14.50 -1.48 -27.88
C PRO A 490 14.78 -2.35 -26.64
N LYS A 491 15.95 -2.23 -26.00
CA LYS A 491 16.29 -3.04 -24.81
C LYS A 491 15.44 -2.71 -23.60
N ASP A 492 15.06 -1.45 -23.42
CA ASP A 492 14.19 -1.01 -22.32
C ASP A 492 12.72 -1.01 -22.77
N ARG A 493 12.09 -2.19 -22.66
CA ARG A 493 10.70 -2.43 -23.08
C ARG A 493 9.65 -1.87 -22.12
N GLN A 494 10.04 -1.40 -20.93
CA GLN A 494 9.14 -0.87 -19.89
C GLN A 494 9.20 0.66 -19.77
N ASN A 495 9.95 1.33 -20.64
CA ASN A 495 10.11 2.79 -20.60
C ASN A 495 8.86 3.54 -21.07
N TYR A 496 7.95 3.80 -20.12
CA TYR A 496 6.76 4.61 -20.37
C TYR A 496 7.10 6.08 -20.66
N ARG A 497 8.14 6.66 -20.03
CA ARG A 497 8.52 8.07 -20.27
C ARG A 497 8.89 8.34 -21.71
N SER A 498 9.51 7.37 -22.37
CA SER A 498 9.78 7.48 -23.81
C SER A 498 8.50 7.49 -24.63
N CYS A 499 7.43 6.82 -24.20
CA CYS A 499 6.12 6.92 -24.88
C CYS A 499 5.58 8.36 -24.81
N GLU A 500 5.65 9.01 -23.65
CA GLU A 500 5.21 10.41 -23.47
C GLU A 500 6.00 11.38 -24.35
N ARG A 501 7.33 11.22 -24.42
CA ARG A 501 8.19 12.06 -25.26
C ARG A 501 7.96 11.83 -26.74
N LEU A 502 7.81 10.57 -27.17
CA LEU A 502 7.55 10.24 -28.57
C LEU A 502 6.20 10.76 -29.05
N ALA A 503 5.22 10.85 -28.16
CA ALA A 503 3.88 11.32 -28.45
C ALA A 503 3.67 12.80 -28.07
N SER A 504 4.73 13.58 -27.85
CA SER A 504 4.61 14.99 -27.51
C SER A 504 4.16 15.82 -28.71
N ASP A 505 3.47 16.94 -28.44
CA ASP A 505 3.04 17.87 -29.49
C ASP A 505 4.23 18.40 -30.30
N ASP A 506 5.36 18.64 -29.65
CA ASP A 506 6.60 19.08 -30.29
C ASP A 506 7.05 18.10 -31.39
N VAL A 507 7.13 16.81 -31.08
CA VAL A 507 7.53 15.76 -32.04
C VAL A 507 6.48 15.60 -33.14
N LEU A 508 5.20 15.61 -32.78
CA LEU A 508 4.11 15.49 -33.75
C LEU A 508 4.07 16.66 -34.73
N ASN A 509 4.31 17.88 -34.27
CA ASN A 509 4.35 19.07 -35.12
C ASN A 509 5.49 18.98 -36.14
N LEU A 510 6.67 18.49 -35.73
CA LEU A 510 7.80 18.28 -36.64
C LEU A 510 7.49 17.20 -37.69
N LEU A 511 6.92 16.07 -37.28
CA LEU A 511 6.52 15.00 -38.20
C LEU A 511 5.39 15.41 -39.14
N LYS A 512 4.55 16.39 -38.76
CA LYS A 512 3.46 16.90 -39.61
C LYS A 512 3.97 17.79 -40.75
N MET A 513 5.15 18.41 -40.61
CA MET A 513 5.71 19.31 -41.63
C MET A 513 6.24 18.56 -42.86
N ASN A 514 6.60 17.28 -42.72
CA ASN A 514 7.13 16.46 -43.79
C ASN A 514 6.09 15.45 -44.27
N THR A 515 5.79 15.45 -45.58
CA THR A 515 4.79 14.56 -46.18
C THR A 515 5.18 13.07 -46.10
N ASN A 516 6.49 12.76 -46.04
CA ASN A 516 6.98 11.39 -45.97
C ASN A 516 6.84 10.78 -44.57
N THR A 517 6.69 11.61 -43.54
CA THR A 517 6.56 11.16 -42.15
C THR A 517 5.11 10.99 -41.72
N GLN A 518 4.15 11.23 -42.60
CA GLN A 518 2.72 11.27 -42.27
C GLN A 518 2.19 9.96 -41.66
N GLY A 519 2.69 8.80 -42.11
CA GLY A 519 2.32 7.51 -41.51
C GLY A 519 2.76 7.40 -40.04
N THR A 520 3.99 7.86 -39.76
CA THR A 520 4.56 7.86 -38.40
C THR A 520 3.90 8.91 -37.51
N PHE A 521 3.57 10.08 -38.06
CA PHE A 521 2.75 11.10 -37.40
C PHE A 521 1.42 10.51 -36.93
N VAL A 522 0.67 9.87 -37.83
CA VAL A 522 -0.62 9.24 -37.48
C VAL A 522 -0.44 8.17 -36.40
N TYR A 523 0.58 7.32 -36.52
CA TYR A 523 0.84 6.28 -35.52
C TYR A 523 1.11 6.84 -34.12
N LEU A 524 1.94 7.88 -34.02
CA LEU A 524 2.27 8.53 -32.74
C LEU A 524 1.13 9.40 -32.23
N GLN A 525 0.32 9.98 -33.10
CA GLN A 525 -0.90 10.68 -32.72
C GLN A 525 -1.92 9.72 -32.09
N LEU A 526 -2.05 8.50 -32.61
CA LEU A 526 -2.88 7.47 -31.96
C LEU A 526 -2.34 7.07 -30.58
N LEU A 527 -1.01 7.01 -30.41
CA LEU A 527 -0.38 6.80 -29.10
C LEU A 527 -0.70 7.96 -28.13
N GLN A 528 -0.62 9.22 -28.59
CA GLN A 528 -1.01 10.39 -27.81
C GLN A 528 -2.47 10.31 -27.37
N LEU A 529 -3.38 9.97 -28.30
CA LEU A 529 -4.81 9.83 -27.99
C LEU A 529 -5.08 8.72 -26.96
N ILE A 530 -4.31 7.63 -26.95
CA ILE A 530 -4.39 6.59 -25.90
C ILE A 530 -3.99 7.16 -24.53
N ILE A 531 -2.92 7.96 -24.47
CA ILE A 531 -2.45 8.59 -23.22
C ILE A 531 -3.51 9.56 -22.68
N ILE A 532 -4.04 10.44 -23.53
CA ILE A 532 -5.12 11.39 -23.20
C ILE A 532 -6.38 10.64 -22.75
N ALA A 533 -6.76 9.57 -23.48
CA ALA A 533 -7.99 8.84 -23.22
C ALA A 533 -7.98 8.01 -21.93
N TYR A 534 -6.81 7.58 -21.42
CA TYR A 534 -6.75 6.62 -20.32
C TYR A 534 -5.87 7.04 -19.14
N ILE A 535 -4.79 7.79 -19.36
CA ILE A 535 -3.75 8.03 -18.35
C ILE A 535 -3.87 9.41 -17.73
N GLU A 536 -4.10 10.46 -18.53
CA GLU A 536 -4.12 11.84 -18.05
C GLU A 536 -5.30 12.14 -17.11
N PRO A 537 -5.07 12.50 -15.83
CA PRO A 537 -6.14 12.66 -14.86
C PRO A 537 -6.99 13.92 -15.08
N THR A 538 -6.48 14.90 -15.81
CA THR A 538 -7.11 16.22 -16.04
C THR A 538 -7.93 16.29 -17.32
N THR A 539 -7.97 15.23 -18.13
CA THR A 539 -8.69 15.24 -19.41
C THR A 539 -10.21 15.23 -19.22
N PRO A 540 -10.96 16.17 -19.83
CA PRO A 540 -12.42 16.19 -19.78
C PRO A 540 -13.06 14.92 -20.36
N LEU A 541 -14.20 14.50 -19.81
CA LEU A 541 -14.84 13.24 -20.20
C LEU A 541 -15.18 13.16 -21.69
N LYS A 542 -15.73 14.25 -22.26
CA LYS A 542 -16.05 14.32 -23.71
C LYS A 542 -14.80 14.07 -24.56
N THR A 543 -13.70 14.75 -24.23
CA THR A 543 -12.41 14.57 -24.90
C THR A 543 -11.88 13.16 -24.73
N ARG A 544 -12.02 12.59 -23.52
CA ARG A 544 -11.59 11.23 -23.20
C ARG A 544 -12.30 10.18 -24.05
N LEU A 545 -13.62 10.29 -24.16
CA LEU A 545 -14.45 9.42 -25.01
C LEU A 545 -14.10 9.61 -26.49
N LYS A 546 -13.96 10.87 -26.94
CA LYS A 546 -13.59 11.20 -28.32
C LYS A 546 -12.25 10.60 -28.72
N SER A 547 -11.21 10.81 -27.92
CA SER A 547 -9.87 10.26 -28.15
C SER A 547 -9.87 8.73 -28.21
N ALA A 548 -10.57 8.06 -27.28
CA ALA A 548 -10.70 6.60 -27.28
C ALA A 548 -11.30 6.07 -28.60
N TRP A 549 -12.38 6.69 -29.08
CA TRP A 549 -13.08 6.23 -30.27
C TRP A 549 -12.42 6.62 -31.59
N ILE A 550 -11.71 7.76 -31.65
CA ILE A 550 -10.83 8.06 -32.78
C ILE A 550 -9.81 6.93 -32.95
N THR A 551 -9.15 6.50 -31.87
CA THR A 551 -8.18 5.40 -31.93
C THR A 551 -8.81 4.09 -32.43
N VAL A 552 -10.01 3.75 -31.94
CA VAL A 552 -10.77 2.57 -32.42
C VAL A 552 -11.06 2.66 -33.91
N PHE A 553 -11.61 3.79 -34.38
CA PHE A 553 -12.02 3.92 -35.77
C PHE A 553 -10.84 3.93 -36.73
N VAL A 554 -9.75 4.63 -36.39
CA VAL A 554 -8.52 4.57 -37.21
C VAL A 554 -7.98 3.15 -37.26
N CYS A 555 -7.94 2.41 -36.14
CA CYS A 555 -7.51 1.01 -36.14
C CYS A 555 -8.43 0.11 -37.00
N ARG A 556 -9.75 0.32 -36.94
CA ARG A 556 -10.73 -0.42 -37.77
C ARG A 556 -10.56 -0.12 -39.26
N LEU A 557 -10.41 1.16 -39.63
CA LEU A 557 -10.18 1.60 -41.01
C LEU A 557 -8.86 1.05 -41.55
N TRP A 558 -7.79 1.12 -40.75
CA TRP A 558 -6.47 0.58 -41.07
C TRP A 558 -6.52 -0.94 -41.29
N LEU A 559 -7.13 -1.69 -40.38
CA LEU A 559 -7.24 -3.14 -40.51
C LEU A 559 -8.12 -3.55 -41.71
N ALA A 560 -9.24 -2.86 -41.93
CA ALA A 560 -10.11 -3.11 -43.08
C ALA A 560 -9.39 -2.85 -44.41
N TRP A 561 -8.59 -1.79 -44.48
CA TRP A 561 -7.78 -1.47 -45.64
C TRP A 561 -6.69 -2.53 -45.89
N LEU A 562 -5.94 -2.92 -44.87
CA LEU A 562 -4.92 -3.98 -44.98
C LEU A 562 -5.53 -5.26 -45.53
N LYS A 563 -6.69 -5.66 -45.01
CA LYS A 563 -7.43 -6.83 -45.50
C LYS A 563 -7.75 -6.70 -46.98
N LYS A 564 -8.36 -5.60 -47.42
CA LYS A 564 -8.77 -5.42 -48.82
C LYS A 564 -7.58 -5.23 -49.78
N LYS A 565 -6.46 -4.68 -49.33
CA LYS A 565 -5.22 -4.58 -50.11
C LYS A 565 -4.59 -5.96 -50.32
N ILE A 566 -4.47 -6.76 -49.26
CA ILE A 566 -3.85 -8.09 -49.31
C ILE A 566 -4.69 -9.09 -50.13
N PHE A 567 -6.02 -9.02 -50.07
CA PHE A 567 -6.90 -9.88 -50.88
C PHE A 567 -6.78 -9.66 -52.41
N LYS A 568 -6.19 -8.55 -52.87
CA LYS A 568 -5.91 -8.34 -54.30
C LYS A 568 -4.61 -8.98 -54.79
N ASN A 569 -3.67 -9.27 -53.91
CA ASN A 569 -2.31 -9.71 -54.30
C ASN A 569 -2.05 -11.21 -54.07
N GLN A 570 -3.05 -12.01 -53.66
CA GLN A 570 -2.85 -13.44 -53.47
C GLN A 570 -3.10 -14.25 -54.76
N SER A 571 -2.12 -14.19 -55.66
CA SER A 571 -1.55 -15.40 -56.24
C SER A 571 -0.15 -15.56 -55.65
N SER A 572 0.07 -16.65 -54.90
CA SER A 572 1.33 -17.11 -54.29
C SER A 572 1.94 -16.31 -53.12
N THR A 573 2.18 -17.04 -52.01
CA THR A 573 2.90 -16.72 -50.76
C THR A 573 2.15 -15.97 -49.65
N SER A 574 2.15 -16.58 -48.46
CA SER A 574 1.49 -16.14 -47.23
C SER A 574 2.21 -14.94 -46.62
N ILE A 575 1.91 -13.73 -47.09
CA ILE A 575 2.34 -12.50 -46.39
C ILE A 575 1.77 -12.55 -44.97
N ASN A 576 2.67 -12.61 -43.99
CA ASN A 576 2.32 -12.75 -42.58
C ASN A 576 1.63 -11.45 -42.12
N LYS A 577 0.30 -11.49 -41.97
CA LYS A 577 -0.56 -10.32 -41.70
C LYS A 577 -0.15 -9.58 -40.42
N ASP A 578 0.47 -10.30 -39.51
CA ASP A 578 0.85 -9.80 -38.20
C ASP A 578 2.08 -8.88 -38.25
N THR A 579 2.83 -8.78 -39.37
CA THR A 579 4.00 -7.90 -39.48
C THR A 579 3.64 -6.44 -39.81
N HIS A 580 2.50 -6.19 -40.45
CA HIS A 580 2.15 -4.86 -41.00
C HIS A 580 1.18 -4.02 -40.15
N PHE A 581 0.73 -4.56 -39.01
CA PHE A 581 -0.23 -3.93 -38.11
C PHE A 581 0.30 -3.97 -36.67
N ILE A 582 -0.38 -3.25 -35.77
CA ILE A 582 -0.18 -3.43 -34.33
C ILE A 582 -0.52 -4.86 -33.91
N THR A 583 0.07 -5.32 -32.79
CA THR A 583 -0.16 -6.68 -32.30
C THR A 583 -1.65 -6.91 -32.01
N ARG A 584 -2.12 -8.15 -32.19
CA ARG A 584 -3.53 -8.51 -31.92
C ARG A 584 -3.94 -8.16 -30.49
N THR A 585 -3.07 -8.34 -29.50
CA THR A 585 -3.36 -8.00 -28.11
C THR A 585 -3.52 -6.49 -27.93
N ALA A 586 -2.65 -5.66 -28.53
CA ALA A 586 -2.78 -4.21 -28.48
C ALA A 586 -4.07 -3.72 -29.14
N TYR A 587 -4.42 -4.26 -30.31
CA TYR A 587 -5.67 -3.91 -30.99
C TYR A 587 -6.91 -4.28 -30.16
N LEU A 588 -6.93 -5.49 -29.59
CA LEU A 588 -8.04 -5.90 -28.71
C LEU A 588 -8.10 -5.05 -27.44
N SER A 589 -6.98 -4.63 -26.86
CA SER A 589 -6.96 -3.70 -25.72
C SER A 589 -7.58 -2.34 -26.07
N VAL A 590 -7.29 -1.79 -27.25
CA VAL A 590 -7.91 -0.54 -27.74
C VAL A 590 -9.43 -0.69 -27.82
N GLU A 591 -9.92 -1.75 -28.45
CA GLU A 591 -11.36 -2.03 -28.57
C GLU A 591 -12.00 -2.20 -27.19
N LEU A 592 -11.46 -3.08 -26.34
CA LEU A 592 -12.01 -3.37 -25.02
C LEU A 592 -12.04 -2.14 -24.11
N ASN A 593 -10.97 -1.35 -24.06
CA ASN A 593 -10.93 -0.17 -23.20
C ASN A 593 -11.95 0.89 -23.63
N ALA A 594 -12.07 1.17 -24.93
CA ALA A 594 -13.00 2.17 -25.44
C ALA A 594 -14.47 1.78 -25.20
N HIS A 595 -14.79 0.50 -25.38
CA HIS A 595 -16.13 0.01 -25.10
C HIS A 595 -16.46 0.01 -23.61
N ASN A 596 -15.51 -0.36 -22.74
CA ASN A 596 -15.74 -0.32 -21.28
C ASN A 596 -15.86 1.12 -20.76
N LEU A 597 -15.09 2.07 -21.32
CA LEU A 597 -15.26 3.49 -21.02
C LEU A 597 -16.67 3.96 -21.38
N LEU A 598 -17.13 3.66 -22.59
CA LEU A 598 -18.50 4.00 -23.00
C LEU A 598 -19.55 3.33 -22.10
N TYR A 599 -19.38 2.04 -21.79
CA TYR A 599 -20.28 1.31 -20.89
C TYR A 599 -20.36 1.99 -19.51
N LEU A 600 -19.23 2.38 -18.96
CA LEU A 600 -19.14 3.06 -17.67
C LEU A 600 -19.87 4.41 -17.68
N ILE A 601 -19.71 5.21 -18.73
CA ILE A 601 -20.43 6.48 -18.90
C ILE A 601 -21.94 6.24 -18.92
N LEU A 602 -22.40 5.23 -19.66
CA LEU A 602 -23.82 4.86 -19.68
C LEU A 602 -24.34 4.45 -18.30
N LEU A 603 -23.57 3.69 -17.53
CA LEU A 603 -23.99 3.30 -16.17
C LEU A 603 -24.13 4.49 -15.23
N VAL A 604 -23.28 5.51 -15.38
CA VAL A 604 -23.39 6.75 -14.60
C VAL A 604 -24.59 7.58 -15.06
N GLN A 605 -24.78 7.78 -16.38
CA GLN A 605 -25.96 8.47 -16.92
C GLN A 605 -27.29 7.77 -16.52
N GLN A 606 -27.27 6.44 -16.44
CA GLN A 606 -28.42 5.63 -16.03
C GLN A 606 -28.52 5.45 -14.50
N GLN A 607 -27.72 6.19 -13.72
CA GLN A 607 -27.73 6.22 -12.26
C GLN A 607 -27.51 4.86 -11.57
N GLN A 608 -26.88 3.91 -12.25
CA GLN A 608 -26.47 2.62 -11.69
C GLN A 608 -25.12 2.68 -10.97
N LEU A 609 -24.31 3.69 -11.28
CA LEU A 609 -23.01 3.94 -10.67
C LEU A 609 -22.86 5.41 -10.27
N PRO A 610 -22.11 5.70 -9.20
CA PRO A 610 -21.82 7.06 -8.79
C PRO A 610 -20.88 7.75 -9.80
N LYS A 611 -20.95 9.08 -9.92
CA LYS A 611 -20.15 9.89 -10.88
C LYS A 611 -18.65 9.69 -10.70
N GLU A 612 -18.20 9.46 -9.46
CA GLU A 612 -16.82 9.18 -9.08
C GLU A 612 -16.27 7.90 -9.76
N SER A 613 -17.13 7.03 -10.27
CA SER A 613 -16.72 5.87 -11.07
C SER A 613 -16.00 6.27 -12.36
N LEU A 614 -16.13 7.52 -12.84
CA LEU A 614 -15.50 8.03 -14.05
C LEU A 614 -14.04 8.44 -13.87
N HIS A 615 -13.47 8.27 -12.68
CA HIS A 615 -12.03 8.41 -12.45
C HIS A 615 -11.24 7.23 -13.03
N ILE A 616 -11.32 7.02 -14.34
CA ILE A 616 -10.81 5.81 -15.01
C ILE A 616 -9.29 5.71 -15.00
N PHE A 617 -8.56 6.80 -14.69
CA PHE A 617 -7.12 6.75 -14.42
C PHE A 617 -6.78 5.92 -13.18
N LEU A 618 -7.77 5.56 -12.34
CA LEU A 618 -7.62 4.63 -11.23
C LEU A 618 -7.77 3.16 -11.64
N PHE A 619 -8.29 2.89 -12.84
CA PHE A 619 -8.64 1.54 -13.31
C PHE A 619 -7.49 0.92 -14.12
N ASN A 620 -6.33 0.78 -13.49
CA ASN A 620 -5.13 0.16 -14.07
C ASN A 620 -4.46 -0.78 -13.04
N SER A 621 -3.31 -1.36 -13.38
CA SER A 621 -2.54 -2.23 -12.47
C SER A 621 -1.36 -1.51 -11.80
N GLN A 622 -1.29 -0.18 -11.87
CA GLN A 622 -0.19 0.60 -11.28
C GLN A 622 -0.13 0.51 -9.75
N SER A 623 -1.25 0.20 -9.09
CA SER A 623 -1.29 -0.10 -7.66
C SER A 623 -0.51 -1.37 -7.32
N CYS A 624 -0.57 -2.41 -8.17
CA CYS A 624 0.22 -3.62 -8.03
C CYS A 624 1.71 -3.32 -8.21
N GLU A 625 2.08 -2.59 -9.27
CA GLU A 625 3.47 -2.21 -9.53
C GLU A 625 4.05 -1.29 -8.44
N GLY A 626 3.23 -0.39 -7.90
CA GLY A 626 3.55 0.41 -6.73
C GLY A 626 3.87 -0.46 -5.51
N MET A 627 3.06 -1.49 -5.25
CA MET A 627 3.28 -2.44 -4.16
C MET A 627 4.57 -3.24 -4.37
N PHE A 628 4.82 -3.74 -5.59
CA PHE A 628 6.06 -4.45 -5.90
C PHE A 628 7.28 -3.57 -5.72
N ARG A 629 7.26 -2.33 -6.22
CA ARG A 629 8.37 -1.38 -6.04
C ARG A 629 8.63 -1.07 -4.57
N ASN A 630 7.57 -0.86 -3.79
CA ASN A 630 7.70 -0.61 -2.35
C ASN A 630 8.29 -1.83 -1.62
N ALA A 631 7.82 -3.04 -1.95
CA ALA A 631 8.36 -4.27 -1.39
C ALA A 631 9.84 -4.48 -1.76
N ARG A 632 10.23 -4.15 -3.00
CA ARG A 632 11.64 -4.16 -3.46
C ARG A 632 12.51 -3.15 -2.73
N SER A 633 11.96 -1.97 -2.42
CA SER A 633 12.69 -0.91 -1.70
C SER A 633 12.91 -1.21 -0.21
N LEU A 634 12.11 -2.10 0.38
CA LEU A 634 12.28 -2.57 1.75
C LEU A 634 13.31 -3.71 1.79
N SER A 635 14.60 -3.40 1.58
CA SER A 635 15.71 -4.35 1.77
C SER A 635 16.24 -4.33 3.21
N GLY A 636 16.90 -5.43 3.62
CA GLY A 636 17.55 -5.53 4.92
C GLY A 636 18.75 -4.58 5.05
N ALA A 637 19.15 -4.29 6.29
CA ALA A 637 20.37 -3.54 6.56
C ALA A 637 21.56 -4.24 5.86
N TYR A 638 22.35 -3.48 5.08
CA TYR A 638 23.48 -3.97 4.27
C TYR A 638 23.13 -4.87 3.07
N SER A 639 21.84 -5.05 2.74
CA SER A 639 21.43 -5.79 1.54
C SER A 639 21.11 -4.84 0.39
N THR A 640 21.88 -4.96 -0.70
CA THR A 640 21.58 -4.37 -2.01
C THR A 640 20.65 -5.26 -2.85
N ILE A 641 20.22 -6.41 -2.31
CA ILE A 641 19.37 -7.37 -3.02
C ILE A 641 17.95 -6.78 -3.09
N VAL A 642 17.61 -6.31 -4.29
CA VAL A 642 16.31 -5.71 -4.61
C VAL A 642 15.20 -6.76 -4.75
N ASN A 643 15.57 -8.00 -5.09
CA ASN A 643 14.65 -9.10 -5.25
C ASN A 643 14.29 -9.76 -3.90
N PHE A 644 13.16 -10.46 -3.87
CA PHE A 644 12.63 -11.09 -2.65
C PHE A 644 12.00 -12.44 -2.96
N THR A 645 11.85 -13.28 -1.94
CA THR A 645 11.05 -14.51 -2.00
C THR A 645 9.58 -14.21 -1.71
N THR A 646 8.69 -15.16 -1.98
CA THR A 646 7.27 -15.07 -1.57
C THR A 646 7.10 -14.84 -0.07
N HIS A 647 7.90 -15.53 0.75
CA HIS A 647 7.86 -15.39 2.21
C HIS A 647 8.31 -13.98 2.65
N ASP A 648 9.38 -13.45 2.04
CA ASP A 648 9.86 -12.10 2.36
C ASP A 648 8.83 -11.04 1.99
N PHE A 649 8.14 -11.20 0.85
CA PHE A 649 7.05 -10.31 0.46
C PHE A 649 5.95 -10.26 1.52
N LEU A 650 5.44 -11.42 1.96
CA LEU A 650 4.38 -11.51 2.97
C LEU A 650 4.78 -10.84 4.30
N ARG A 651 6.06 -10.90 4.68
CA ARG A 651 6.59 -10.18 5.85
C ARG A 651 6.69 -8.67 5.64
N ARG A 652 7.13 -8.23 4.46
CA ARG A 652 7.25 -6.80 4.11
C ARG A 652 5.89 -6.12 3.99
N VAL A 653 4.86 -6.84 3.52
CA VAL A 653 3.49 -6.34 3.40
C VAL A 653 2.94 -5.82 4.71
N ALA A 654 3.13 -6.52 5.83
CA ALA A 654 2.62 -6.06 7.13
C ALA A 654 3.17 -4.67 7.51
N LYS A 655 4.46 -4.44 7.23
CA LYS A 655 5.11 -3.13 7.41
C LYS A 655 4.56 -2.07 6.45
N LEU A 656 4.34 -2.43 5.18
CA LEU A 656 3.80 -1.52 4.17
C LEU A 656 2.35 -1.11 4.45
N SER A 657 1.50 -2.06 4.83
CA SER A 657 0.11 -1.80 5.21
C SER A 657 0.03 -0.86 6.42
N LEU A 658 0.87 -1.09 7.42
CA LEU A 658 0.96 -0.21 8.59
C LEU A 658 1.44 1.21 8.22
N LEU A 659 2.45 1.32 7.35
CA LEU A 659 2.92 2.61 6.83
C LEU A 659 1.80 3.37 6.10
N ASN A 660 1.01 2.67 5.26
CA ASN A 660 -0.10 3.28 4.54
C ASN A 660 -1.24 3.69 5.47
N GLN A 661 -1.52 2.90 6.50
CA GLN A 661 -2.51 3.24 7.52
C GLN A 661 -2.10 4.51 8.28
N ILE A 662 -0.85 4.59 8.74
CA ILE A 662 -0.35 5.79 9.44
C ILE A 662 -0.45 7.01 8.52
N LYS A 663 -0.05 6.90 7.24
CA LYS A 663 -0.20 7.99 6.27
C LYS A 663 -1.64 8.45 6.10
N CYS A 664 -2.60 7.53 6.03
CA CYS A 664 -4.02 7.86 5.95
C CYS A 664 -4.50 8.58 7.23
N ASP A 665 -4.18 8.04 8.40
CA ASP A 665 -4.57 8.61 9.69
C ASP A 665 -4.05 10.05 9.82
N GLU A 666 -2.78 10.31 9.51
CA GLU A 666 -2.18 11.65 9.58
C GLU A 666 -2.87 12.65 8.63
N LEU A 667 -3.30 12.21 7.44
CA LEU A 667 -4.05 13.07 6.50
C LEU A 667 -5.47 13.40 6.99
N THR A 668 -6.07 12.53 7.80
CA THR A 668 -7.45 12.70 8.32
C THR A 668 -7.51 13.33 9.70
N ASN A 669 -6.41 13.29 10.46
CA ASN A 669 -6.34 13.79 11.82
C ASN A 669 -6.23 15.32 11.86
N GLN A 670 -7.21 15.97 12.49
CA GLN A 670 -7.18 17.41 12.78
C GLN A 670 -6.44 17.74 14.10
N SER A 671 -5.84 16.74 14.76
CA SER A 671 -5.03 16.94 15.97
C SER A 671 -3.68 17.57 15.64
N GLY A 672 -3.19 18.49 16.48
CA GLY A 672 -1.93 19.21 16.25
C GLY A 672 -0.65 18.36 16.20
N GLU A 673 -0.68 17.09 16.65
CA GLU A 673 0.47 16.17 16.65
C GLU A 673 0.73 15.51 15.28
N HIS A 674 0.80 16.29 14.20
CA HIS A 674 0.93 15.77 12.83
C HIS A 674 2.38 15.41 12.47
N ILE A 675 2.58 14.23 11.87
CA ILE A 675 3.86 13.80 11.27
C ILE A 675 3.86 14.08 9.77
N SER A 676 4.73 14.99 9.34
CA SER A 676 4.86 15.36 7.92
C SER A 676 5.67 14.33 7.12
N PHE A 677 5.11 13.88 5.99
CA PHE A 677 5.79 12.99 5.05
C PHE A 677 6.51 13.79 3.94
N PRO A 678 7.70 13.34 3.49
CA PRO A 678 8.39 13.99 2.38
C PRO A 678 7.58 13.79 1.08
N ILE A 679 7.20 14.90 0.44
CA ILE A 679 6.59 14.90 -0.89
C ILE A 679 7.71 15.02 -1.91
N HIS A 680 7.85 14.01 -2.78
CA HIS A 680 8.83 14.04 -3.87
C HIS A 680 8.62 15.30 -4.73
N HIS A 681 9.70 16.02 -5.07
CA HIS A 681 9.62 17.31 -5.78
C HIS A 681 8.80 17.25 -7.08
N LYS A 682 8.85 16.12 -7.81
CA LYS A 682 8.01 15.86 -9.00
C LYS A 682 6.50 15.77 -8.72
N ARG A 683 6.08 15.42 -7.51
CA ARG A 683 4.67 15.37 -7.09
C ARG A 683 4.14 16.69 -6.53
N LYS A 684 5.02 17.69 -6.29
CA LYS A 684 4.57 19.03 -5.83
C LYS A 684 3.74 19.77 -6.89
N ALA A 685 3.94 19.46 -8.18
CA ALA A 685 3.16 20.04 -9.27
C ALA A 685 1.78 19.35 -9.45
N ASP A 686 1.65 18.08 -9.06
CA ASP A 686 0.47 17.23 -9.31
C ASP A 686 -0.57 17.22 -8.17
N ASN A 687 -0.36 18.01 -7.11
CA ASN A 687 -1.30 18.07 -5.97
C ASN A 687 -2.59 18.88 -6.28
N ALA A 688 -2.73 19.42 -7.49
CA ALA A 688 -4.03 19.80 -7.98
C ALA A 688 -4.83 18.50 -8.22
N LEU A 689 -5.65 18.11 -7.23
CA LEU A 689 -6.76 17.19 -7.49
C LEU A 689 -7.43 17.67 -8.79
N PRO A 690 -7.66 16.77 -9.78
CA PRO A 690 -8.27 17.18 -11.04
C PRO A 690 -9.55 17.94 -10.71
N VAL A 691 -9.69 19.13 -11.29
CA VAL A 691 -10.79 20.06 -11.02
C VAL A 691 -12.11 19.31 -11.28
N ILE A 692 -12.82 19.01 -10.19
CA ILE A 692 -14.05 18.18 -10.14
C ILE A 692 -15.25 18.84 -10.86
N GLN A 693 -15.10 20.06 -11.40
CA GLN A 693 -16.19 20.82 -12.00
C GLN A 693 -16.83 20.17 -13.23
N GLU A 694 -16.24 19.14 -13.83
CA GLU A 694 -16.71 18.53 -15.10
C GLU A 694 -17.49 17.21 -14.96
N LEU A 695 -17.62 16.63 -13.76
CA LEU A 695 -18.43 15.41 -13.57
C LEU A 695 -19.94 15.67 -13.66
N ASP A 696 -20.36 16.94 -13.61
CA ASP A 696 -21.77 17.33 -13.73
C ASP A 696 -22.25 17.41 -15.18
N ASP A 697 -21.33 17.49 -16.15
CA ASP A 697 -21.67 17.56 -17.58
C ASP A 697 -22.05 16.19 -18.18
N VAL A 698 -21.83 15.11 -17.43
CA VAL A 698 -22.11 13.73 -17.87
C VAL A 698 -23.59 13.55 -18.22
N ASP A 699 -24.48 14.19 -17.46
CA ASP A 699 -25.93 14.10 -17.63
C ASP A 699 -26.40 14.74 -18.96
N TYR A 700 -25.61 15.65 -19.52
CA TYR A 700 -25.89 16.36 -20.78
C TYR A 700 -25.04 15.86 -21.96
N LEU A 701 -24.17 14.87 -21.74
CA LEU A 701 -23.28 14.36 -22.77
C LEU A 701 -24.06 13.57 -23.84
N ASP A 702 -24.16 14.15 -25.03
CA ASP A 702 -24.64 13.43 -26.21
C ASP A 702 -23.55 12.47 -26.73
N ILE A 703 -23.64 11.23 -26.25
CA ILE A 703 -22.71 10.16 -26.60
C ILE A 703 -22.71 9.91 -28.11
N GLU A 704 -23.88 9.81 -28.74
CA GLU A 704 -23.96 9.44 -30.14
C GLU A 704 -23.29 10.51 -31.01
N GLN A 705 -23.54 11.79 -30.73
CA GLN A 705 -22.88 12.90 -31.38
C GLN A 705 -21.35 12.85 -31.19
N VAL A 706 -20.84 12.56 -29.98
CA VAL A 706 -19.40 12.43 -29.74
C VAL A 706 -18.79 11.30 -30.56
N ILE A 707 -19.48 10.16 -30.68
CA ILE A 707 -18.99 9.02 -31.47
C ILE A 707 -18.99 9.35 -32.97
N LEU A 708 -20.01 10.04 -33.47
CA LEU A 708 -20.07 10.49 -34.87
C LEU A 708 -18.95 11.49 -35.18
N GLU A 709 -18.73 12.48 -34.32
CA GLU A 709 -17.59 13.41 -34.43
C GLU A 709 -16.24 12.68 -34.37
N SER A 710 -16.13 11.63 -33.57
CA SER A 710 -14.91 10.81 -33.48
C SER A 710 -14.65 10.07 -34.79
N TYR A 711 -15.70 9.60 -35.46
CA TYR A 711 -15.59 8.96 -36.76
C TYR A 711 -15.15 9.96 -37.85
N GLU A 712 -15.72 11.17 -37.86
CA GLU A 712 -15.32 12.23 -38.78
C GLU A 712 -13.85 12.62 -38.58
N ALA A 713 -13.42 12.83 -37.34
CA ALA A 713 -12.02 13.11 -37.02
C ALA A 713 -11.09 11.94 -37.42
N SER A 714 -11.54 10.70 -37.27
CA SER A 714 -10.76 9.53 -37.72
C SER A 714 -10.57 9.49 -39.23
N ILE A 715 -11.56 9.97 -39.99
CA ILE A 715 -11.51 10.09 -41.44
C ILE A 715 -10.50 11.16 -41.84
N GLU A 716 -10.59 12.35 -41.26
CA GLU A 716 -9.69 13.48 -41.53
C GLU A 716 -8.23 13.07 -41.32
N LEU A 717 -7.96 12.35 -40.22
CA LEU A 717 -6.63 11.89 -39.85
C LEU A 717 -6.00 10.93 -40.87
N ILE A 718 -6.80 10.16 -41.60
CA ILE A 718 -6.32 9.18 -42.60
C ILE A 718 -6.59 9.57 -44.05
N GLU A 719 -7.19 10.73 -44.31
CA GLU A 719 -7.66 11.13 -45.65
C GLU A 719 -6.51 11.17 -46.65
N ASN A 720 -5.37 11.73 -46.24
CA ASN A 720 -4.16 11.88 -47.06
C ASN A 720 -3.32 10.61 -47.21
N LEU A 721 -3.75 9.48 -46.65
CA LEU A 721 -3.00 8.21 -46.68
C LEU A 721 -3.46 7.25 -47.79
N GLY A 722 -4.44 7.63 -48.61
CA GLY A 722 -4.98 6.78 -49.68
C GLY A 722 -5.91 5.65 -49.20
N ILE A 723 -6.17 5.56 -47.89
CA ILE A 723 -7.07 4.55 -47.30
C ILE A 723 -8.52 4.77 -47.76
N ALA A 724 -8.97 6.03 -47.75
CA ALA A 724 -10.35 6.40 -48.05
C ALA A 724 -10.77 5.93 -49.45
N THR A 725 -9.95 6.16 -50.48
CA THR A 725 -10.22 5.78 -51.87
C THR A 725 -10.41 4.27 -52.01
N SER A 726 -9.56 3.48 -51.36
CA SER A 726 -9.64 2.01 -51.37
C SER A 726 -10.90 1.51 -50.67
N LEU A 727 -11.25 2.06 -49.51
CA LEU A 727 -12.44 1.61 -48.75
C LEU A 727 -13.75 2.07 -49.38
N LYS A 728 -13.79 3.26 -50.01
CA LYS A 728 -14.94 3.76 -50.78
C LYS A 728 -15.26 2.81 -51.94
N LYS A 729 -14.24 2.32 -52.66
CA LYS A 729 -14.40 1.32 -53.74
C LYS A 729 -15.07 0.01 -53.28
N HIS A 730 -14.84 -0.39 -52.03
CA HIS A 730 -15.41 -1.61 -51.46
C HIS A 730 -16.70 -1.37 -50.64
N GLN A 731 -17.24 -0.15 -50.62
CA GLN A 731 -18.43 0.23 -49.85
C GLN A 731 -18.32 0.01 -48.32
N ILE A 732 -17.10 0.05 -47.78
CA ILE A 732 -16.82 -0.16 -46.33
C ILE A 732 -16.60 1.18 -45.61
N TYR A 733 -16.45 2.28 -46.34
CA TYR A 733 -16.10 3.61 -45.80
C TYR A 733 -17.17 4.29 -44.92
N LYS A 734 -18.42 3.81 -44.91
CA LYS A 734 -19.46 4.37 -44.01
C LYS A 734 -19.41 3.64 -42.66
N LEU A 735 -19.62 4.36 -41.56
CA LEU A 735 -19.51 3.84 -40.19
C LEU A 735 -20.29 2.53 -39.97
N GLU A 736 -21.54 2.47 -40.40
CA GLU A 736 -22.37 1.26 -40.28
C GLU A 736 -21.77 0.06 -41.04
N LYS A 737 -21.29 0.30 -42.27
CA LYS A 737 -20.71 -0.74 -43.14
C LYS A 737 -19.36 -1.20 -42.62
N LEU A 738 -18.53 -0.28 -42.14
CA LEU A 738 -17.26 -0.57 -41.47
C LEU A 738 -17.50 -1.44 -40.25
N SER A 739 -18.43 -1.03 -39.39
CA SER A 739 -18.69 -1.75 -38.14
C SER A 739 -19.23 -3.15 -38.41
N LYS A 740 -20.16 -3.31 -39.35
CA LYS A 740 -20.64 -4.64 -39.77
C LYS A 740 -19.53 -5.52 -40.37
N PHE A 741 -18.65 -4.94 -41.18
CA PHE A 741 -17.48 -5.66 -41.72
C PHE A 741 -16.56 -6.15 -40.59
N MET A 742 -16.21 -5.26 -39.66
CA MET A 742 -15.33 -5.55 -38.54
C MET A 742 -15.93 -6.58 -37.57
N PHE A 743 -17.24 -6.49 -37.29
CA PHE A 743 -17.95 -7.47 -36.49
C PHE A 743 -17.80 -8.89 -37.07
N ASN A 744 -18.00 -9.05 -38.39
CA ASN A 744 -17.87 -10.34 -39.05
C ASN A 744 -16.43 -10.88 -39.05
N GLU A 745 -15.44 -9.99 -39.27
CA GLU A 745 -14.02 -10.36 -39.22
C GLU A 745 -13.58 -10.82 -37.81
N LEU A 746 -14.03 -10.14 -36.76
CA LEU A 746 -13.69 -10.49 -35.38
C LEU A 746 -14.41 -11.78 -34.93
N ASN A 747 -15.67 -11.94 -35.30
CA ASN A 747 -16.48 -13.10 -34.95
C ASN A 747 -16.05 -14.38 -35.69
N SER A 748 -15.58 -14.28 -36.93
CA SER A 748 -15.08 -15.44 -37.67
C SER A 748 -13.78 -15.98 -37.05
N LYS A 749 -12.85 -15.08 -36.69
CA LYS A 749 -11.58 -15.45 -36.05
C LYS A 749 -11.74 -16.06 -34.65
N SER A 750 -12.81 -15.71 -33.92
CA SER A 750 -13.03 -16.29 -32.59
C SER A 750 -13.48 -17.76 -32.66
N ARG A 751 -14.35 -18.10 -33.61
CA ARG A 751 -14.85 -19.49 -33.79
C ARG A 751 -13.73 -20.48 -34.11
N VAL A 752 -12.73 -20.06 -34.90
CA VAL A 752 -11.54 -20.88 -35.19
C VAL A 752 -10.72 -21.14 -33.91
N SER A 753 -10.48 -20.11 -33.10
CA SER A 753 -9.73 -20.25 -31.84
C SER A 753 -10.47 -21.01 -30.73
N ASP A 754 -11.80 -21.02 -30.73
CA ASP A 754 -12.59 -21.77 -29.74
C ASP A 754 -12.71 -23.26 -30.10
N SER A 755 -12.67 -23.63 -31.40
CA SER A 755 -12.77 -25.03 -31.86
C SER A 755 -11.51 -25.89 -31.61
N LEU A 756 -10.35 -25.27 -31.42
CA LEU A 756 -9.06 -25.94 -31.17
C LEU A 756 -8.77 -26.18 -29.68
N THR A 757 -9.75 -25.94 -28.79
CA THR A 757 -9.55 -25.99 -27.33
C THR A 757 -9.66 -27.37 -26.69
N GLY A 758 -9.67 -28.44 -27.49
CA GLY A 758 -9.42 -29.79 -27.01
C GLY A 758 -7.93 -30.13 -27.10
N THR A 759 -7.20 -29.96 -25.99
CA THR A 759 -6.00 -30.78 -25.70
C THR A 759 -4.69 -30.48 -26.44
N ILE A 760 -4.34 -29.23 -26.78
CA ILE A 760 -2.95 -28.88 -27.17
C ILE A 760 -2.49 -27.60 -26.47
N ASN A 761 -1.31 -27.66 -25.85
CA ASN A 761 -0.58 -26.52 -25.29
C ASN A 761 -0.47 -25.43 -26.35
N ILE A 762 -1.08 -24.28 -26.07
CA ILE A 762 -1.01 -23.07 -26.91
C ILE A 762 0.36 -22.41 -26.70
N ASP A 763 1.43 -23.13 -27.05
CA ASP A 763 2.77 -22.57 -27.21
C ASP A 763 3.25 -22.69 -28.66
N ASP A 764 2.70 -23.62 -29.47
CA ASP A 764 3.22 -23.89 -30.83
C ASP A 764 2.66 -22.98 -31.96
N ASP A 765 1.62 -22.17 -31.72
CA ASP A 765 1.04 -21.29 -32.75
C ASP A 765 1.39 -19.80 -32.56
N MET A 766 2.39 -19.53 -31.69
CA MET A 766 2.93 -18.19 -31.42
C MET A 766 4.47 -18.16 -31.40
N SER A 767 5.15 -19.22 -31.86
CA SER A 767 6.61 -19.28 -31.93
C SER A 767 7.12 -19.63 -33.32
N SER A 768 7.38 -18.60 -34.13
CA SER A 768 8.42 -18.66 -35.16
C SER A 768 8.91 -17.25 -35.49
N GLU A 769 9.54 -16.59 -34.52
CA GLU A 769 10.54 -15.57 -34.82
C GLU A 769 11.90 -16.24 -34.61
N SER A 770 12.42 -16.82 -35.68
CA SER A 770 13.82 -17.20 -35.80
C SER A 770 14.61 -15.93 -36.08
N ASP A 771 15.60 -15.60 -35.26
CA ASP A 771 16.65 -14.65 -35.65
C ASP A 771 18.03 -15.24 -35.38
N ASP A 772 18.75 -15.30 -36.50
CA ASP A 772 20.17 -15.40 -36.81
C ASP A 772 21.22 -15.50 -35.69
N ASN A 773 22.04 -16.54 -35.83
CA ASN A 773 23.33 -16.69 -35.19
C ASN A 773 24.39 -15.93 -36.00
N GLU A 774 24.96 -14.86 -35.44
CA GLU A 774 26.34 -14.49 -35.74
C GLU A 774 27.18 -14.64 -34.48
N TYR A 775 28.04 -15.67 -34.51
CA TYR A 775 29.06 -15.93 -33.53
C TYR A 775 30.22 -14.96 -33.75
N GLU A 776 30.44 -14.01 -32.83
CA GLU A 776 31.80 -13.53 -32.57
C GLU A 776 32.37 -14.28 -31.37
N ASN A 777 33.27 -15.20 -31.69
CA ASN A 777 34.21 -15.82 -30.76
C ASN A 777 35.05 -14.72 -30.11
N ASN A 778 34.91 -14.54 -28.79
CA ASN A 778 35.98 -14.04 -27.96
C ASN A 778 36.15 -14.96 -26.75
N ASN A 779 37.15 -15.84 -26.86
CA ASN A 779 37.81 -16.46 -25.73
C ASN A 779 38.49 -15.36 -24.92
N GLY A 780 38.13 -15.25 -23.64
CA GLY A 780 38.69 -14.24 -22.74
C GLY A 780 38.25 -14.51 -21.31
N GLU A 781 38.95 -15.47 -20.72
CA GLU A 781 39.39 -15.55 -19.31
C GLU A 781 38.41 -15.16 -18.20
N ASP A 782 38.12 -16.18 -17.40
CA ASP A 782 37.69 -16.14 -16.00
C ASP A 782 38.24 -14.92 -15.25
N ASN A 783 37.36 -14.18 -14.57
CA ASN A 783 37.70 -13.48 -13.32
C ASN A 783 36.44 -13.05 -12.59
N ASP A 784 36.01 -13.93 -11.69
CA ASP A 784 34.96 -13.75 -10.70
C ASP A 784 35.36 -12.67 -9.68
N TYR A 785 34.62 -11.57 -9.69
CA TYR A 785 34.51 -10.66 -8.56
C TYR A 785 33.11 -10.81 -7.97
N ASN A 786 32.98 -11.30 -6.73
CA ASN A 786 32.18 -10.62 -5.69
C ASN A 786 32.18 -11.32 -4.32
N ASN A 787 32.59 -10.53 -3.33
CA ASN A 787 31.77 -9.95 -2.26
C ASN A 787 30.73 -10.80 -1.48
N SER A 788 30.84 -10.61 -0.17
CA SER A 788 30.11 -11.01 1.04
C SER A 788 28.58 -11.05 1.05
N SER A 789 28.02 -11.92 1.92
CA SER A 789 26.63 -11.86 2.41
C SER A 789 26.55 -11.99 3.94
N ASP A 790 25.58 -11.27 4.53
CA ASP A 790 25.16 -11.29 5.93
C ASP A 790 23.86 -12.10 6.11
N GLU A 791 23.67 -12.63 7.33
CA GLU A 791 22.54 -13.45 7.77
C GLU A 791 21.31 -12.60 8.17
N ASP A 792 20.11 -13.10 7.84
CA ASP A 792 18.82 -12.62 8.36
C ASP A 792 18.63 -13.08 9.82
N GLU A 793 18.94 -12.22 10.78
CA GLU A 793 18.71 -12.46 12.23
C GLU A 793 17.24 -12.29 12.69
N ASP A 794 16.31 -11.81 11.85
CA ASP A 794 14.99 -11.36 12.33
C ASP A 794 13.91 -12.48 12.44
N ALA A 795 14.27 -13.77 12.47
CA ALA A 795 13.26 -14.85 12.56
C ALA A 795 13.54 -15.96 13.58
N ALA A 796 14.77 -16.09 14.08
CA ALA A 796 15.15 -17.21 14.95
C ALA A 796 15.85 -16.80 16.26
N SER A 797 16.18 -15.52 16.44
CA SER A 797 16.97 -15.06 17.60
C SER A 797 16.14 -14.69 18.83
N ASP A 798 14.96 -14.08 18.67
CA ASP A 798 14.39 -13.31 19.80
C ASP A 798 13.59 -14.13 20.83
N ASN A 799 13.38 -15.43 20.60
CA ASN A 799 12.74 -16.32 21.59
C ASN A 799 13.74 -17.10 22.45
N GLU A 800 15.06 -17.00 22.20
CA GLU A 800 16.10 -17.72 22.97
C GLU A 800 16.89 -16.83 23.95
N GLU A 801 16.60 -15.53 24.10
CA GLU A 801 17.38 -14.63 24.97
C GLU A 801 17.12 -14.75 26.50
N ASN A 802 16.27 -15.68 26.95
CA ASN A 802 15.99 -15.87 28.40
C ASN A 802 16.50 -17.19 29.00
N VAL A 803 17.39 -17.92 28.33
CA VAL A 803 18.06 -19.07 28.96
C VAL A 803 19.43 -18.65 29.43
N GLU A 804 19.63 -18.77 30.75
CA GLU A 804 20.85 -18.45 31.49
C GLU A 804 22.15 -18.84 30.74
N ARG A 805 23.12 -17.93 30.81
CA ARG A 805 24.51 -18.15 30.36
C ARG A 805 25.07 -19.44 30.97
N ILE A 806 25.07 -20.52 30.21
CA ILE A 806 26.02 -21.62 30.41
C ILE A 806 27.09 -21.48 29.33
N GLN A 807 28.27 -21.06 29.77
CA GLN A 807 29.48 -21.05 28.95
C GLN A 807 29.80 -22.48 28.50
N SER A 808 29.61 -22.77 27.22
CA SER A 808 30.27 -23.90 26.57
C SER A 808 31.05 -23.41 25.37
N VAL A 809 32.36 -23.69 25.40
CA VAL A 809 33.39 -23.33 24.44
C VAL A 809 32.94 -23.60 22.99
N LYS A 810 33.07 -22.59 22.13
CA LYS A 810 32.82 -22.69 20.68
C LYS A 810 33.71 -23.78 20.07
N THR A 811 33.11 -24.91 19.72
CA THR A 811 33.67 -25.84 18.73
C THR A 811 32.94 -25.63 17.41
N ILE A 812 33.73 -25.49 16.34
CA ILE A 812 33.26 -25.30 14.97
C ILE A 812 32.48 -26.54 14.56
N PHE A 813 31.19 -26.41 14.25
CA PHE A 813 30.34 -27.53 13.84
C PHE A 813 29.61 -27.20 12.53
N SER A 814 29.92 -27.96 11.48
CA SER A 814 29.36 -27.86 10.12
C SER A 814 28.25 -28.89 9.86
N GLY A 815 27.42 -29.17 10.86
CA GLY A 815 26.33 -30.15 10.78
C GLY A 815 24.95 -29.59 11.14
N THR A 816 23.90 -30.16 10.54
CA THR A 816 22.49 -29.87 10.83
C THR A 816 22.17 -30.10 12.32
N ARG A 817 21.66 -29.07 13.02
CA ARG A 817 21.34 -29.15 14.45
C ARG A 817 20.13 -30.05 14.69
N ILE A 818 20.37 -31.22 15.28
CA ILE A 818 19.36 -32.15 15.73
C ILE A 818 19.36 -32.12 17.26
N LYS A 819 18.20 -31.89 17.88
CA LYS A 819 18.05 -31.77 19.34
C LYS A 819 17.43 -33.04 19.92
N ASP A 820 17.88 -33.46 21.11
CA ASP A 820 17.30 -34.61 21.83
C ASP A 820 16.04 -34.23 22.63
N LYS A 821 15.96 -32.95 23.05
CA LYS A 821 14.80 -32.36 23.74
C LYS A 821 14.56 -30.96 23.20
N ILE A 822 13.31 -30.53 23.19
CA ILE A 822 12.89 -29.21 22.73
C ILE A 822 11.92 -28.59 23.74
N ASN A 823 11.85 -27.26 23.78
CA ASN A 823 10.82 -26.55 24.52
C ASN A 823 9.43 -26.97 23.96
N PRO A 824 8.49 -27.46 24.81
CA PRO A 824 7.13 -27.80 24.40
C PRO A 824 6.43 -26.69 23.59
N ASP A 825 6.69 -25.43 23.92
CA ASP A 825 6.09 -24.26 23.26
C ASP A 825 6.53 -24.11 21.80
N LEU A 826 7.68 -24.72 21.43
CA LEU A 826 8.24 -24.69 20.09
C LEU A 826 8.03 -26.01 19.33
N ALA A 827 7.24 -26.94 19.86
CA ALA A 827 7.08 -28.29 19.30
C ALA A 827 6.72 -28.28 17.81
N ASN A 828 5.84 -27.37 17.38
CA ASN A 828 5.38 -27.24 16.00
C ASN A 828 6.50 -26.85 15.01
N SER A 829 7.58 -26.22 15.49
CA SER A 829 8.72 -25.81 14.67
C SER A 829 9.73 -26.93 14.40
N TYR A 830 9.49 -28.13 14.92
CA TYR A 830 10.39 -29.27 14.77
C TYR A 830 9.66 -30.48 14.18
N PHE A 831 10.36 -31.21 13.32
CA PHE A 831 10.00 -32.57 12.94
C PHE A 831 10.49 -33.57 13.97
N ARG A 832 9.68 -34.58 14.26
CA ARG A 832 10.09 -35.75 15.01
C ARG A 832 10.67 -36.78 14.04
N VAL A 833 11.95 -37.09 14.19
CA VAL A 833 12.67 -38.06 13.34
C VAL A 833 13.22 -39.20 14.19
N LYS A 834 13.19 -40.42 13.66
CA LYS A 834 13.85 -41.58 14.28
C LYS A 834 15.24 -41.75 13.68
N ILE A 835 16.26 -41.69 14.52
CA ILE A 835 17.66 -41.94 14.13
C ILE A 835 18.20 -43.00 15.09
N ASN A 836 18.60 -44.16 14.56
CA ASN A 836 19.12 -45.29 15.34
C ASN A 836 18.20 -45.66 16.53
N ASP A 837 16.91 -45.84 16.27
CA ASP A 837 15.85 -46.12 17.27
C ASP A 837 15.62 -45.07 18.36
N THR A 838 16.36 -43.97 18.35
CA THR A 838 16.15 -42.81 19.23
C THR A 838 15.30 -41.75 18.53
N THR A 839 14.35 -41.18 19.27
CA THR A 839 13.54 -40.05 18.78
C THR A 839 14.34 -38.77 18.95
N LYS A 840 14.53 -38.03 17.86
CA LYS A 840 15.21 -36.74 17.83
C LYS A 840 14.35 -35.68 17.13
N PHE A 841 14.73 -34.42 17.30
CA PHE A 841 14.00 -33.27 16.79
C PHE A 841 14.83 -32.45 15.80
N LEU A 842 14.32 -32.27 14.59
CA LEU A 842 14.95 -31.49 13.52
C LEU A 842 14.14 -30.22 13.25
N HIS A 843 14.75 -29.05 13.35
CA HIS A 843 14.04 -27.80 13.07
C HIS A 843 13.57 -27.73 11.60
N LYS A 844 12.34 -27.29 11.36
CA LYS A 844 11.73 -27.29 10.01
C LYS A 844 12.47 -26.41 9.02
N GLN A 845 13.01 -25.26 9.44
CA GLN A 845 13.87 -24.43 8.58
C GLN A 845 15.19 -25.13 8.23
N SER A 846 15.75 -25.92 9.15
CA SER A 846 16.98 -26.69 8.88
C SER A 846 16.72 -27.86 7.93
N ALA A 847 15.53 -28.47 8.01
CA ALA A 847 15.09 -29.47 7.04
C ALA A 847 14.98 -28.91 5.61
N VAL A 848 14.41 -27.71 5.46
CA VAL A 848 14.36 -26.98 4.17
C VAL A 848 15.75 -26.74 3.60
N TRP A 849 16.70 -26.29 4.44
CA TRP A 849 18.08 -26.09 4.02
C TRP A 849 18.74 -27.41 3.57
N LEU A 850 18.47 -28.52 4.27
CA LEU A 850 18.99 -29.85 3.94
C LEU A 850 18.44 -30.41 2.62
N LEU A 851 17.20 -30.06 2.23
CA LEU A 851 16.54 -30.53 1.02
C LEU A 851 16.78 -29.66 -0.22
N THR A 852 17.22 -28.41 -0.04
CA THR A 852 17.56 -27.50 -1.16
C THR A 852 18.78 -28.06 -1.91
N ASP A 853 18.87 -28.02 -3.23
CA ASP A 853 20.00 -28.59 -3.99
C ASP A 853 21.33 -27.89 -3.69
N LYS A 854 22.49 -28.58 -3.79
CA LYS A 854 23.82 -27.97 -3.54
C LYS A 854 24.11 -26.73 -4.39
N ASN A 855 23.61 -26.66 -5.62
CA ASN A 855 23.74 -25.48 -6.48
C ASN A 855 22.82 -24.30 -6.05
N ASP A 856 21.79 -24.59 -5.25
CA ASP A 856 20.90 -23.62 -4.61
C ASP A 856 21.23 -23.44 -3.11
N ARG A 857 22.25 -24.16 -2.58
CA ARG A 857 22.77 -24.03 -1.22
C ARG A 857 23.91 -23.02 -1.22
N LEU A 858 23.71 -21.87 -0.59
CA LEU A 858 24.85 -21.06 -0.15
C LEU A 858 25.62 -21.84 0.93
N SER A 859 26.92 -22.07 0.71
CA SER A 859 27.79 -22.79 1.65
C SER A 859 27.95 -22.02 2.97
N THR A 860 27.88 -22.75 4.09
CA THR A 860 27.96 -22.18 5.45
C THR A 860 29.38 -22.10 6.01
N ASP A 861 30.38 -22.75 5.41
CA ASP A 861 31.73 -22.83 6.01
C ASP A 861 32.72 -21.82 5.39
N ARG A 862 33.28 -20.97 6.25
CA ARG A 862 34.19 -19.85 5.94
C ARG A 862 35.59 -20.30 5.53
N LEU A 863 35.99 -21.54 5.85
CA LEU A 863 37.38 -22.02 5.71
C LEU A 863 37.59 -22.90 4.47
N SER A 864 36.59 -23.69 4.05
CA SER A 864 36.62 -24.34 2.73
C SER A 864 36.59 -23.31 1.59
N ARG A 865 35.97 -22.14 1.84
CA ARG A 865 36.03 -20.94 0.97
C ARG A 865 37.45 -20.37 0.79
N VAL A 866 38.37 -20.67 1.69
CA VAL A 866 39.77 -20.18 1.66
C VAL A 866 40.67 -21.19 0.95
N MET A 867 40.48 -22.49 1.18
CA MET A 867 41.32 -23.52 0.54
C MET A 867 41.01 -23.78 -0.93
N GLU A 868 39.76 -23.56 -1.37
CA GLU A 868 39.41 -23.59 -2.80
C GLU A 868 39.81 -22.30 -3.54
N GLY A 869 40.26 -21.27 -2.80
CA GLY A 869 40.83 -20.02 -3.32
C GLY A 869 42.35 -19.91 -3.18
N SER A 870 43.06 -21.04 -3.06
CA SER A 870 44.53 -21.12 -3.05
C SER A 870 45.05 -21.74 -4.34
#